data_AF-A0A5C1I9D2-F1
#
_entry.id   AF-A0A5C1I9D2-F1
#
_cell.length_a   1.000
_cell.length_b   1.000
_cell.length_c   1.000
_cell.angle_alpha   90.00
_cell.angle_beta   90.00
_cell.angle_gamma   90.00
#
_symmetry.space_group_name_H-M   'P 1'
#
loop_
_entity.id
_entity.type
_entity.pdbx_description
1 polymer ?
#
loop_
_entity_poly.entity_id
_entity_poly.type
_entity_poly.pdbx_seq_one_letter_code
_entity_poly.pdbx_strand_id
1 'polypeptide(L)'
;MNSYTLHITLYDLLFFGAIFIGLAFVLLLTFVKSINLAANRLLSLALFIMILWMMRILAIDIRLETYLPRWDRVPMQFLLTLGPLIYFYVLKITRPAYQIGWRDLLHFTPLLIEQAAFLVEVREGVNLDVATYRTPTFRLLNPVMQLLIFISIIIYLYRAYQLIQNFYSRLQPVLMDRSLLEFRWLRRLIVATAVLWLLWIAYATVDYFGYPNQSEIHIYYPFYIFFVVIIIWTAAAAFLKPQAGMMMVTQSPVPKLLPTIDHREKGIWLKKAMETNQYFLDPELSLSSLAEKLGLTSHELSRIINTVLKKSFSDFVNEYRVRDVAIKMHDPAYSHITLLGIAFESGFNSKATFNRIFKQVTGKSPVEYKALQKKEVLSYNLRRYPQQAAIISNHETTPRWSNGKLNRNYMFRNYLKTAWRNLLKNAFYSALNIAGLTMGLAVGILVLLWVQDELSFDSSYKKAKDIYRLELWGGTGNNRQIFTIGVAPIGSFSKQQLPAIQDYARLTGNSDYSLYKYKDKVFGDENAVYADPSLFSMFDLDLIKGNKAKPFTDDNSVVITQKTAEKFFGDQDPIGKVITGDDKINLTVSGVIPDIPKNSSMQYDMVMPISFHFKQQLALKNDLSNNFGFLNYITFLQIKPGSDLNKLAKQITGVHVSHSPGDTDADYLLLPLTKMHLYNADMSDNGITTVRIFVVIAVLILVIACINYVNLSTARSMLRAKEISMRKIIGAARMHLFMQFIIETALLFIIAAVFAVVLIYLLMPVFNKVSGKDMAFNLSDYHVWLLLLTAIAATLAASSIYPALLLSSFEPLKALKGKISAGIGDVLFRKILVVTQFTFSIILIIGTIVITGQLNFIRTTGVGYDKTHVITFWMRDMDKHYDAVKAELLKQPGVLGVTRSNQNIIHFQGFTGDVDWDGRDPKQNIIMHPIVVDRDLVSFFKMKLVAGTSFTGGKMDTAHYILNETAIKEMGIKNPVGKRFRMGGTTGTIIGVVKNFHYSSMKEKIAPSIFWFSPQLLNKIYIKTTGTDAPKVLAAAEKQFKQYNGQYPFGYAFLDDMFNYMYQSEQREGTLFTDFAAIAIFISCLGLLGLAAYTAQVRTREIGVRKVLGASVSGIVRLLARDFIKLVLIAIAIAAPLAWYFMYKWLQNFAYKIDITWWVFVLAGGMAILIAFITISFQAVKAALTNPVKSLRSE
;
A
#
# COMPACT_ATOMS: atom_id res chain seq x y z
N MET A 1 15.87 -18.01 7.47
CA MET A 1 14.87 -17.10 6.85
C MET A 1 15.39 -15.67 6.84
N ASN A 2 15.34 -15.01 5.68
CA ASN A 2 15.98 -13.72 5.39
C ASN A 2 15.37 -12.54 6.18
N SER A 3 16.24 -11.56 6.43
CA SER A 3 15.97 -10.25 7.03
C SER A 3 14.78 -9.57 6.33
N TYR A 4 13.99 -8.80 7.08
CA TYR A 4 12.78 -8.10 6.62
C TYR A 4 13.08 -6.95 5.64
N THR A 5 13.75 -7.23 4.52
CA THR A 5 13.49 -6.48 3.30
C THR A 5 12.03 -6.71 2.94
N LEU A 6 11.29 -5.65 2.57
CA LEU A 6 10.02 -5.79 1.85
C LEU A 6 10.21 -6.89 0.79
N HIS A 7 9.73 -8.09 1.08
CA HIS A 7 9.96 -9.27 0.25
C HIS A 7 8.96 -9.22 -0.90
N ILE A 8 8.89 -8.07 -1.59
CA ILE A 8 8.14 -7.91 -2.82
C ILE A 8 8.92 -8.69 -3.87
N THR A 9 8.51 -9.93 -4.06
CA THR A 9 9.01 -10.75 -5.14
C THR A 9 8.50 -10.22 -6.48
N LEU A 10 9.11 -10.65 -7.58
CA LEU A 10 8.58 -10.36 -8.92
C LEU A 10 7.12 -10.84 -9.08
N TYR A 11 6.74 -11.88 -8.32
CA TYR A 11 5.38 -12.41 -8.28
C TYR A 11 4.41 -11.42 -7.64
N ASP A 12 4.77 -10.81 -6.51
CA ASP A 12 3.95 -9.81 -5.82
C ASP A 12 3.66 -8.60 -6.69
N LEU A 13 4.64 -8.18 -7.50
CA LEU A 13 4.48 -7.13 -8.51
C LEU A 13 3.49 -7.52 -9.61
N LEU A 14 3.60 -8.74 -10.13
CA LEU A 14 2.67 -9.26 -11.14
C LEU A 14 1.25 -9.36 -10.58
N PHE A 15 1.10 -9.79 -9.32
CA PHE A 15 -0.16 -9.83 -8.60
C PHE A 15 -0.75 -8.44 -8.38
N PHE A 16 0.05 -7.48 -7.88
CA PHE A 16 -0.40 -6.11 -7.66
C PHE A 16 -0.84 -5.44 -8.96
N GLY A 17 -0.03 -5.57 -10.03
CA GLY A 17 -0.40 -5.13 -11.37
C GLY A 17 -1.71 -5.79 -11.84
N ALA A 18 -1.83 -7.11 -11.67
CA ALA A 18 -3.04 -7.85 -12.03
C ALA A 18 -4.29 -7.44 -11.25
N ILE A 19 -4.17 -7.11 -9.95
CA ILE A 19 -5.27 -6.63 -9.11
C ILE A 19 -5.80 -5.31 -9.70
N PHE A 20 -4.90 -4.38 -10.02
CA PHE A 20 -5.26 -3.10 -10.63
C PHE A 20 -5.90 -3.26 -12.01
N ILE A 21 -5.30 -4.07 -12.88
CA ILE A 21 -5.83 -4.37 -14.21
C ILE A 21 -7.21 -5.02 -14.10
N GLY A 22 -7.33 -5.99 -13.20
CA GLY A 22 -8.58 -6.69 -12.93
C GLY A 22 -9.66 -5.72 -12.45
N LEU A 23 -9.39 -4.90 -11.44
CA LEU A 23 -10.34 -3.91 -10.92
C LEU A 23 -10.81 -2.96 -12.01
N ALA A 24 -9.91 -2.53 -12.89
CA ALA A 24 -10.27 -1.72 -14.04
C ALA A 24 -11.25 -2.47 -14.97
N PHE A 25 -11.04 -3.76 -15.23
CA PHE A 25 -11.96 -4.60 -16.01
C PHE A 25 -13.31 -4.87 -15.33
N VAL A 26 -13.34 -5.06 -14.01
CA VAL A 26 -14.60 -5.14 -13.23
C VAL A 26 -15.43 -3.88 -13.49
N LEU A 27 -14.80 -2.73 -13.31
CA LEU A 27 -15.48 -1.45 -13.49
C LEU A 27 -15.95 -1.27 -14.95
N LEU A 28 -15.13 -1.66 -15.94
CA LEU A 28 -15.52 -1.63 -17.35
C LEU A 28 -16.73 -2.53 -17.65
N LEU A 29 -16.68 -3.81 -17.27
CA LEU A 29 -17.74 -4.77 -17.55
C LEU A 29 -19.04 -4.44 -16.81
N THR A 30 -18.96 -3.83 -15.63
CA THR A 30 -20.12 -3.44 -14.84
C THR A 30 -20.86 -2.25 -15.45
N PHE A 31 -20.12 -1.24 -15.93
CA PHE A 31 -20.67 0.09 -16.22
C PHE A 31 -20.75 0.46 -17.71
N VAL A 32 -20.03 -0.23 -18.59
CA VAL A 32 -20.07 0.06 -20.04
C VAL A 32 -21.35 -0.52 -20.66
N LYS A 33 -22.13 0.32 -21.36
CA LYS A 33 -23.33 -0.11 -22.10
C LYS A 33 -22.94 -1.08 -23.22
N SER A 34 -23.45 -2.29 -23.14
CA SER A 34 -23.27 -3.36 -24.13
C SER A 34 -24.60 -4.08 -24.38
N ILE A 35 -24.77 -4.74 -25.54
CA ILE A 35 -25.98 -5.51 -25.87
C ILE A 35 -26.23 -6.60 -24.82
N ASN A 36 -25.17 -7.18 -24.26
CA ASN A 36 -25.23 -8.22 -23.23
C ASN A 36 -24.95 -7.70 -21.81
N LEU A 37 -25.44 -6.51 -21.44
CA LEU A 37 -25.12 -5.86 -20.15
C LEU A 37 -25.34 -6.77 -18.92
N ALA A 38 -26.44 -7.54 -18.90
CA ALA A 38 -26.74 -8.46 -17.81
C ALA A 38 -25.69 -9.58 -17.67
N ALA A 39 -25.22 -10.14 -18.80
CA ALA A 39 -24.16 -11.15 -18.80
C ALA A 39 -22.83 -10.54 -18.35
N ASN A 40 -22.46 -9.36 -18.87
CA ASN A 40 -21.21 -8.69 -18.52
C ASN A 40 -21.12 -8.34 -17.03
N ARG A 41 -22.24 -8.03 -16.36
CA ARG A 41 -22.27 -7.85 -14.90
C ARG A 41 -21.97 -9.14 -14.12
N LEU A 42 -22.44 -10.30 -14.58
CA LEU A 42 -22.13 -11.59 -13.97
C LEU A 42 -20.65 -11.95 -14.13
N LEU A 43 -20.08 -11.72 -15.32
CA LEU A 43 -18.65 -11.90 -15.56
C LEU A 43 -17.81 -10.93 -14.72
N SER A 44 -18.27 -9.68 -14.59
CA SER A 44 -17.63 -8.68 -13.73
C SER A 44 -17.62 -9.10 -12.27
N LEU A 45 -18.72 -9.66 -11.77
CA LEU A 45 -18.81 -10.16 -10.40
C LEU A 45 -17.87 -11.35 -10.18
N ALA A 46 -17.78 -12.27 -11.15
CA ALA A 46 -16.82 -13.38 -11.10
C ALA A 46 -15.37 -12.88 -11.03
N LEU A 47 -15.07 -11.85 -11.83
CA LEU A 47 -13.74 -11.24 -11.88
C LEU A 47 -13.41 -10.47 -10.59
N PHE A 48 -14.39 -9.78 -10.00
CA PHE A 48 -14.25 -9.11 -8.71
C PHE A 48 -13.95 -10.09 -7.58
N ILE A 49 -14.69 -11.20 -7.52
CA ILE A 49 -14.48 -12.27 -6.52
C ILE A 49 -13.09 -12.86 -6.62
N MET A 50 -12.60 -13.07 -7.85
CA MET A 50 -11.24 -13.53 -8.04
C MET A 50 -10.21 -12.48 -7.57
N ILE A 51 -10.43 -11.19 -7.82
CA ILE A 51 -9.52 -10.15 -7.34
C ILE A 51 -9.49 -10.07 -5.81
N LEU A 52 -10.63 -10.21 -5.13
CA LEU A 52 -10.68 -10.29 -3.67
C LEU A 52 -9.81 -11.45 -3.16
N TRP A 53 -9.94 -12.61 -3.78
CA TRP A 53 -9.12 -13.77 -3.43
C TRP A 53 -7.63 -13.55 -3.72
N MET A 54 -7.30 -12.88 -4.82
CA MET A 54 -5.93 -12.54 -5.18
C MET A 54 -5.31 -11.52 -4.23
N MET A 55 -6.08 -10.50 -3.82
CA MET A 55 -5.68 -9.57 -2.77
C MET A 55 -5.44 -10.29 -1.45
N ARG A 56 -6.24 -11.30 -1.12
CA ARG A 56 -6.01 -12.15 0.06
C ARG A 56 -4.70 -12.92 -0.05
N ILE A 57 -4.39 -13.56 -1.18
CA ILE A 57 -3.12 -14.27 -1.35
C ILE A 57 -1.94 -13.32 -1.21
N LEU A 58 -1.98 -12.20 -1.94
CA LEU A 58 -0.93 -11.18 -1.87
C LEU A 58 -0.76 -10.66 -0.43
N ALA A 59 -1.86 -10.43 0.28
CA ALA A 59 -1.85 -9.99 1.66
C ALA A 59 -1.29 -11.05 2.62
N ILE A 60 -1.52 -12.34 2.40
CA ILE A 60 -0.85 -13.41 3.18
C ILE A 60 0.65 -13.40 2.89
N ASP A 61 1.02 -13.22 1.62
CA ASP A 61 2.39 -13.34 1.15
C ASP A 61 3.31 -12.20 1.63
N ILE A 62 2.86 -10.96 1.46
CA ILE A 62 3.54 -9.77 2.01
C ILE A 62 3.45 -9.72 3.54
N ARG A 63 2.84 -10.74 4.16
CA ARG A 63 2.52 -10.82 5.59
C ARG A 63 1.82 -9.58 6.07
N LEU A 64 0.75 -9.15 5.38
CA LEU A 64 -0.02 -7.95 5.72
C LEU A 64 -0.49 -7.95 7.17
N GLU A 65 -0.60 -9.11 7.83
CA GLU A 65 -0.83 -9.23 9.28
C GLU A 65 0.20 -8.48 10.14
N THR A 66 1.44 -8.37 9.66
CA THR A 66 2.52 -7.64 10.34
C THR A 66 2.41 -6.14 10.11
N TYR A 67 1.51 -5.65 9.26
CA TYR A 67 1.28 -4.23 9.00
C TYR A 67 -0.12 -3.76 9.40
N LEU A 68 -1.13 -4.58 9.15
CA LEU A 68 -2.54 -4.40 9.48
C LEU A 68 -3.02 -5.60 10.29
N PRO A 69 -2.88 -5.58 11.62
CA PRO A 69 -3.37 -6.66 12.46
C PRO A 69 -4.87 -6.88 12.22
N ARG A 70 -5.29 -8.15 12.16
CA ARG A 70 -6.71 -8.57 12.02
C ARG A 70 -7.32 -8.34 10.62
N TRP A 71 -6.53 -8.00 9.60
CA TRP A 71 -7.02 -7.87 8.22
C TRP A 71 -7.65 -9.17 7.70
N ASP A 72 -7.15 -10.30 8.21
CA ASP A 72 -7.55 -11.67 7.92
C ASP A 72 -8.98 -12.01 8.38
N ARG A 73 -9.62 -11.10 9.14
CA ARG A 73 -11.04 -11.18 9.54
C ARG A 73 -12.00 -10.63 8.49
N VAL A 74 -11.50 -9.99 7.43
CA VAL A 74 -12.33 -9.52 6.32
C VAL A 74 -12.65 -10.69 5.40
N PRO A 75 -13.94 -10.99 5.12
CA PRO A 75 -14.30 -12.07 4.21
C PRO A 75 -13.90 -11.69 2.79
N MET A 76 -12.80 -12.28 2.29
CA MET A 76 -12.31 -12.10 0.92
C MET A 76 -12.40 -13.38 0.08
N GLN A 77 -12.92 -14.48 0.65
CA GLN A 77 -13.05 -15.76 -0.02
C GLN A 77 -14.51 -16.00 -0.43
N PHE A 78 -14.78 -16.02 -1.74
CA PHE A 78 -16.10 -16.29 -2.31
C PHE A 78 -15.99 -17.26 -3.51
N LEU A 79 -14.96 -18.12 -3.53
CA LEU A 79 -14.55 -18.87 -4.71
C LEU A 79 -15.61 -19.88 -5.16
N LEU A 80 -16.45 -20.39 -4.25
CA LEU A 80 -17.51 -21.34 -4.61
C LEU A 80 -18.56 -20.75 -5.56
N THR A 81 -18.66 -19.42 -5.64
CA THR A 81 -19.58 -18.73 -6.55
C THR A 81 -19.04 -18.60 -7.98
N LEU A 82 -17.74 -18.83 -8.20
CA LEU A 82 -17.09 -18.56 -9.48
C LEU A 82 -17.62 -19.46 -10.60
N GLY A 83 -17.81 -20.75 -10.31
CA GLY A 83 -18.42 -21.72 -11.24
C GLY A 83 -19.84 -21.28 -11.69
N PRO A 84 -20.79 -21.09 -10.75
CA PRO A 84 -22.13 -20.59 -11.06
C PRO A 84 -22.13 -19.30 -11.88
N LEU A 85 -21.29 -18.30 -11.54
CA LEU A 85 -21.24 -17.03 -12.26
C LEU A 85 -20.80 -17.19 -13.72
N ILE A 86 -19.79 -18.04 -13.98
CA ILE A 86 -19.35 -18.35 -15.34
C ILE A 86 -20.47 -19.06 -16.11
N TYR A 87 -21.16 -20.02 -15.47
CA TYR A 87 -22.29 -20.73 -16.09
C TYR A 87 -23.43 -19.77 -16.47
N PHE A 88 -23.86 -18.89 -15.56
CA PHE A 88 -24.93 -17.93 -15.84
C PHE A 88 -24.53 -16.88 -16.88
N TYR A 89 -23.25 -16.49 -16.94
CA TYR A 89 -22.72 -15.68 -18.02
C TYR A 89 -22.90 -16.37 -19.39
N VAL A 90 -22.51 -17.64 -19.50
CA VAL A 90 -22.67 -18.42 -20.74
C VAL A 90 -24.15 -18.66 -21.06
N LEU A 91 -24.99 -18.94 -20.05
CA LEU A 91 -26.43 -19.11 -20.21
C LEU A 91 -27.09 -17.84 -20.75
N LYS A 92 -26.75 -16.67 -20.21
CA LYS A 92 -27.34 -15.40 -20.63
C LYS A 92 -26.89 -14.98 -22.03
N ILE A 93 -25.67 -15.35 -22.44
CA ILE A 93 -25.16 -15.12 -23.79
C ILE A 93 -25.80 -16.06 -24.81
N THR A 94 -25.96 -17.35 -24.47
CA THR A 94 -26.55 -18.35 -25.38
C THR A 94 -28.09 -18.27 -25.42
N ARG A 95 -28.72 -17.75 -24.36
CA ARG A 95 -30.17 -17.55 -24.24
C ARG A 95 -30.50 -16.15 -23.68
N PRO A 96 -30.47 -15.09 -24.51
CA PRO A 96 -30.70 -13.71 -24.06
C PRO A 96 -32.05 -13.50 -23.35
N ALA A 97 -33.10 -14.22 -23.78
CA ALA A 97 -34.45 -14.14 -23.22
C ALA A 97 -34.62 -14.81 -21.84
N TYR A 98 -33.66 -15.61 -21.39
CA TYR A 98 -33.75 -16.29 -20.10
C TYR A 98 -33.72 -15.28 -18.94
N GLN A 99 -34.71 -15.33 -18.06
CA GLN A 99 -34.75 -14.54 -16.83
C GLN A 99 -34.30 -15.41 -15.65
N ILE A 100 -33.37 -14.90 -14.84
CA ILE A 100 -32.87 -15.60 -13.66
C ILE A 100 -33.96 -15.58 -12.58
N GLY A 101 -34.42 -16.76 -12.17
CA GLY A 101 -35.48 -16.93 -11.17
C GLY A 101 -34.94 -17.25 -9.78
N TRP A 102 -35.82 -17.35 -8.78
CA TRP A 102 -35.44 -17.70 -7.40
C TRP A 102 -34.75 -19.07 -7.29
N ARG A 103 -35.18 -20.06 -8.10
CA ARG A 103 -34.56 -21.40 -8.14
C ARG A 103 -33.11 -21.36 -8.62
N ASP A 104 -32.75 -20.39 -9.46
CA ASP A 104 -31.38 -20.22 -9.94
C ASP A 104 -30.42 -19.74 -8.83
N LEU A 105 -30.94 -19.08 -7.78
CA LEU A 105 -30.15 -18.66 -6.62
C LEU A 105 -29.67 -19.86 -5.78
N LEU A 106 -30.32 -21.02 -5.89
CA LEU A 106 -29.88 -22.24 -5.20
C LEU A 106 -28.49 -22.69 -5.64
N HIS A 107 -28.04 -22.32 -6.85
CA HIS A 107 -26.68 -22.59 -7.31
C HIS A 107 -25.60 -21.88 -6.50
N PHE A 108 -25.96 -20.86 -5.70
CA PHE A 108 -25.07 -20.10 -4.83
C PHE A 108 -25.11 -20.55 -3.37
N THR A 109 -25.92 -21.54 -2.99
CA THR A 109 -25.96 -22.05 -1.60
C THR A 109 -24.62 -22.59 -1.07
N PRO A 110 -23.69 -23.14 -1.89
CA PRO A 110 -22.38 -23.53 -1.39
C PRO A 110 -21.58 -22.36 -0.80
N LEU A 111 -21.88 -21.10 -1.18
CA LEU A 111 -21.28 -19.92 -0.58
C LEU A 111 -21.51 -19.86 0.94
N LEU A 112 -22.68 -20.29 1.41
CA LEU A 112 -22.98 -20.28 2.85
C LEU A 112 -22.06 -21.22 3.62
N ILE A 113 -21.65 -22.33 3.01
CA ILE A 113 -20.69 -23.28 3.60
C ILE A 113 -19.31 -22.63 3.72
N GLU A 114 -18.86 -21.92 2.68
CA GLU A 114 -17.59 -21.16 2.70
C GLU A 114 -17.58 -20.05 3.76
N GLN A 115 -18.68 -19.29 3.87
CA GLN A 115 -18.77 -18.24 4.89
C GLN A 115 -18.91 -18.81 6.32
N ALA A 116 -19.60 -19.95 6.49
CA ALA A 116 -19.69 -20.62 7.78
C ALA A 116 -18.32 -21.15 8.23
N ALA A 117 -17.56 -21.78 7.34
CA ALA A 117 -16.19 -22.21 7.62
C ALA A 117 -15.31 -21.00 8.02
N PHE A 118 -15.38 -19.91 7.26
CA PHE A 118 -14.66 -18.67 7.58
C PHE A 118 -15.03 -18.10 8.96
N LEU A 119 -16.31 -18.11 9.35
CA LEU A 119 -16.73 -17.64 10.68
C LEU A 119 -16.16 -18.51 11.80
N VAL A 120 -16.06 -19.82 11.60
CA VAL A 120 -15.43 -20.73 12.57
C VAL A 120 -13.93 -20.43 12.67
N GLU A 121 -13.24 -20.25 11.54
CA GLU A 121 -11.82 -19.87 11.51
C GLU A 121 -11.57 -18.52 12.20
N VAL A 122 -12.41 -17.51 11.97
CA VAL A 122 -12.35 -16.20 12.65
C VAL A 122 -12.57 -16.34 14.15
N ARG A 123 -13.56 -17.14 14.56
CA ARG A 123 -13.86 -17.36 15.98
C ARG A 123 -12.67 -18.00 16.69
N GLU A 124 -12.06 -19.03 16.09
CA GLU A 124 -10.87 -19.66 16.66
C GLU A 124 -9.65 -18.73 16.63
N GLY A 125 -9.44 -18.00 15.54
CA GLY A 125 -8.35 -17.00 15.44
C GLY A 125 -8.48 -15.87 16.46
N VAL A 126 -9.71 -15.46 16.80
CA VAL A 126 -9.99 -14.51 17.90
C VAL A 126 -9.63 -15.13 19.25
N ASN A 127 -9.92 -16.41 19.47
CA ASN A 127 -9.64 -17.08 20.74
C ASN A 127 -8.14 -17.36 20.95
N LEU A 128 -7.41 -17.68 19.88
CA LEU A 128 -5.99 -18.04 19.93
C LEU A 128 -5.05 -16.84 19.68
N ASP A 129 -5.59 -15.66 19.37
CA ASP A 129 -4.88 -14.44 18.93
C ASP A 129 -3.84 -14.68 17.82
N VAL A 130 -4.20 -15.56 16.87
CA VAL A 130 -3.42 -15.85 15.66
C VAL A 130 -4.27 -15.58 14.42
N ALA A 131 -3.60 -15.25 13.31
CA ALA A 131 -4.28 -15.04 12.03
C ALA A 131 -5.09 -16.28 11.62
N THR A 132 -6.24 -16.07 10.99
CA THR A 132 -7.20 -17.13 10.60
C THR A 132 -6.55 -18.27 9.84
N TYR A 133 -5.61 -17.98 8.93
CA TYR A 133 -4.91 -19.01 8.14
C TYR A 133 -3.79 -19.75 8.89
N ARG A 134 -3.52 -19.42 10.15
CA ARG A 134 -2.57 -20.14 11.03
C ARG A 134 -3.27 -21.07 12.01
N THR A 135 -4.60 -21.00 12.11
CA THR A 135 -5.36 -21.80 13.06
C THR A 135 -5.33 -23.29 12.69
N PRO A 136 -5.43 -24.19 13.69
CA PRO A 136 -5.60 -25.61 13.44
C PRO A 136 -6.83 -25.91 12.58
N THR A 137 -7.95 -25.20 12.81
CA THR A 137 -9.17 -25.39 12.03
C THR A 137 -8.96 -25.02 10.56
N PHE A 138 -8.22 -23.96 10.25
CA PHE A 138 -7.89 -23.65 8.86
C PHE A 138 -7.08 -24.76 8.19
N ARG A 139 -6.09 -25.35 8.88
CA ARG A 139 -5.32 -26.49 8.31
C ARG A 139 -6.20 -27.70 8.02
N LEU A 140 -7.23 -27.93 8.84
CA LEU A 140 -8.18 -29.03 8.65
C LEU A 140 -9.20 -28.73 7.53
N LEU A 141 -9.77 -27.53 7.51
CA LEU A 141 -10.86 -27.16 6.60
C LEU A 141 -10.37 -26.73 5.21
N ASN A 142 -9.21 -26.07 5.11
CA ASN A 142 -8.72 -25.51 3.84
C ASN A 142 -8.57 -26.57 2.72
N PRO A 143 -8.02 -27.78 2.95
CA PRO A 143 -7.96 -28.82 1.91
C PRO A 143 -9.35 -29.24 1.43
N VAL A 144 -10.30 -29.40 2.36
CA VAL A 144 -11.70 -29.76 2.05
C VAL A 144 -12.38 -28.65 1.25
N MET A 145 -12.20 -27.39 1.66
CA MET A 145 -12.74 -26.23 0.97
C MET A 145 -12.16 -26.08 -0.45
N GLN A 146 -10.85 -26.28 -0.62
CA GLN A 146 -10.22 -26.29 -1.95
C GLN A 146 -10.83 -27.38 -2.84
N LEU A 147 -11.00 -28.60 -2.31
CA LEU A 147 -11.62 -29.71 -3.03
C LEU A 147 -13.06 -29.40 -3.47
N LEU A 148 -13.86 -28.77 -2.61
CA LEU A 148 -15.21 -28.31 -2.96
C LEU A 148 -15.20 -27.24 -4.06
N ILE A 149 -14.24 -26.30 -4.02
CA ILE A 149 -14.05 -25.28 -5.05
C ILE A 149 -13.67 -25.92 -6.39
N PHE A 150 -12.73 -26.88 -6.38
CA PHE A 150 -12.33 -27.68 -7.53
C PHE A 150 -13.53 -28.36 -8.20
N ILE A 151 -14.33 -29.07 -7.40
CA ILE A 151 -15.53 -29.80 -7.87
C ILE A 151 -16.55 -28.83 -8.46
N SER A 152 -16.86 -27.74 -7.76
CA SER A 152 -17.84 -26.74 -8.22
C SER A 152 -17.44 -26.17 -9.59
N ILE A 153 -16.21 -25.69 -9.72
CA ILE A 153 -15.76 -25.03 -10.95
C ILE A 153 -15.76 -26.01 -12.13
N ILE A 154 -15.31 -27.25 -11.96
CA ILE A 154 -15.31 -28.26 -13.03
C ILE A 154 -16.74 -28.59 -13.49
N ILE A 155 -17.68 -28.81 -12.56
CA ILE A 155 -19.07 -29.13 -12.88
C ILE A 155 -19.70 -28.01 -13.70
N TYR A 156 -19.52 -26.75 -13.29
CA TYR A 156 -20.12 -25.61 -13.99
C TYR A 156 -19.41 -25.29 -15.32
N LEU A 157 -18.09 -25.49 -15.43
CA LEU A 157 -17.37 -25.38 -16.71
C LEU A 157 -17.87 -26.43 -17.70
N TYR A 158 -18.11 -27.66 -17.25
CA TYR A 158 -18.69 -28.73 -18.08
C TYR A 158 -20.10 -28.39 -18.54
N ARG A 159 -20.98 -27.90 -17.64
CA ARG A 159 -22.32 -27.45 -18.01
C ARG A 159 -22.31 -26.24 -18.96
N ALA A 160 -21.38 -25.29 -18.76
CA ALA A 160 -21.19 -24.17 -19.67
C ALA A 160 -20.73 -24.64 -21.07
N TYR A 161 -19.84 -25.64 -21.12
CA TYR A 161 -19.42 -26.27 -22.38
C TYR A 161 -20.61 -26.93 -23.09
N GLN A 162 -21.44 -27.70 -22.37
CA GLN A 162 -22.65 -28.30 -22.92
C GLN A 162 -23.64 -27.26 -23.46
N LEU A 163 -23.83 -26.13 -22.78
CA LEU A 163 -24.69 -25.04 -23.26
C LEU A 163 -24.20 -24.49 -24.60
N ILE A 164 -22.89 -24.31 -24.77
CA ILE A 164 -22.29 -23.84 -26.02
C ILE A 164 -22.48 -24.87 -27.14
N GLN A 165 -22.29 -26.16 -26.84
CA GLN A 165 -22.50 -27.23 -27.84
C GLN A 165 -23.98 -27.34 -28.24
N ASN A 166 -24.90 -27.28 -27.27
CA ASN A 166 -26.33 -27.27 -27.53
C ASN A 166 -26.78 -26.02 -28.29
N PHE A 167 -26.07 -24.90 -28.13
CA PHE A 167 -26.31 -23.70 -28.93
C PHE A 167 -25.89 -23.93 -30.39
N TYR A 168 -24.70 -24.50 -30.62
CA TYR A 168 -24.25 -24.83 -31.97
C TYR A 168 -25.10 -25.90 -32.67
N SER A 169 -25.61 -26.89 -31.93
CA SER A 169 -26.49 -27.91 -32.52
C SER A 169 -27.89 -27.39 -32.89
N ARG A 170 -28.32 -26.26 -32.31
CA ARG A 170 -29.58 -25.59 -32.65
C ARG A 170 -29.49 -24.64 -33.85
N LEU A 171 -28.27 -24.27 -34.27
CA LEU A 171 -28.07 -23.50 -35.49
C LEU A 171 -28.25 -24.43 -36.69
N GLN A 172 -29.41 -24.37 -37.37
CA GLN A 172 -29.56 -24.97 -38.71
C GLN A 172 -28.50 -24.38 -39.67
N PRO A 173 -28.09 -25.12 -40.72
CA PRO A 173 -27.07 -24.66 -41.67
C PRO A 173 -27.61 -23.50 -42.52
N VAL A 174 -27.68 -22.32 -41.92
CA VAL A 174 -27.88 -21.06 -42.62
C VAL A 174 -26.48 -20.50 -42.87
N LEU A 175 -26.17 -20.29 -44.15
CA LEU A 175 -24.89 -19.85 -44.74
C LEU A 175 -24.34 -18.53 -44.17
N MET A 176 -23.97 -18.51 -42.90
CA MET A 176 -23.10 -17.48 -42.32
C MET A 176 -22.06 -18.13 -41.42
N ASP A 177 -20.83 -18.25 -41.94
CA ASP A 177 -19.62 -18.62 -41.17
C ASP A 177 -19.44 -17.82 -39.87
N ARG A 178 -20.06 -16.65 -39.80
CA ARG A 178 -19.98 -15.72 -38.68
C ARG A 178 -20.54 -16.29 -37.36
N SER A 179 -21.66 -17.02 -37.39
CA SER A 179 -22.25 -17.60 -36.16
C SER A 179 -21.44 -18.79 -35.63
N LEU A 180 -20.83 -19.58 -36.53
CA LEU A 180 -19.93 -20.71 -36.21
C LEU A 180 -18.58 -20.27 -35.59
N LEU A 181 -18.20 -19.01 -35.78
CA LEU A 181 -16.96 -18.41 -35.27
C LEU A 181 -17.16 -17.63 -33.96
N GLU A 182 -18.39 -17.31 -33.58
CA GLU A 182 -18.68 -16.34 -32.53
C GLU A 182 -18.30 -16.81 -31.12
N PHE A 183 -18.63 -18.05 -30.71
CA PHE A 183 -18.30 -18.56 -29.36
C PHE A 183 -17.03 -19.42 -29.32
N ARG A 184 -16.25 -19.50 -30.41
CA ARG A 184 -15.01 -20.30 -30.48
C ARG A 184 -13.96 -19.85 -29.45
N TRP A 185 -13.89 -18.54 -29.18
CA TRP A 185 -13.00 -17.99 -28.14
C TRP A 185 -13.44 -18.40 -26.74
N LEU A 186 -14.73 -18.33 -26.45
CA LEU A 186 -15.31 -18.69 -25.16
C LEU A 186 -15.12 -20.18 -24.88
N ARG A 187 -15.31 -21.03 -25.91
CA ARG A 187 -15.02 -22.46 -25.84
C ARG A 187 -13.54 -22.75 -25.56
N ARG A 188 -12.62 -22.11 -26.30
CA ARG A 188 -11.17 -22.27 -26.07
C ARG A 188 -10.76 -21.84 -24.66
N LEU A 189 -11.39 -20.78 -24.15
CA LEU A 189 -11.10 -20.26 -22.82
C LEU A 189 -11.61 -21.20 -21.73
N ILE A 190 -12.85 -21.69 -21.83
CA ILE A 190 -13.40 -22.69 -20.90
C ILE A 190 -12.53 -23.95 -20.86
N VAL A 191 -12.06 -24.41 -22.02
CA VAL A 191 -11.15 -25.57 -22.10
C VAL A 191 -9.79 -25.26 -21.48
N ALA A 192 -9.19 -24.10 -21.78
CA ALA A 192 -7.92 -23.69 -21.18
C ALA A 192 -8.01 -23.58 -19.65
N THR A 193 -9.11 -23.01 -19.14
CA THR A 193 -9.40 -22.96 -17.71
C THR A 193 -9.51 -24.38 -17.14
N ALA A 194 -10.29 -25.26 -17.77
CA ALA A 194 -10.43 -26.65 -17.30
C ALA A 194 -9.10 -27.42 -17.25
N VAL A 195 -8.24 -27.25 -18.26
CA VAL A 195 -6.90 -27.88 -18.30
C VAL A 195 -6.01 -27.35 -17.18
N LEU A 196 -5.99 -26.04 -16.95
CA LEU A 196 -5.22 -25.45 -15.85
C LEU A 196 -5.69 -25.98 -14.49
N TRP A 197 -7.01 -26.08 -14.28
CA TRP A 197 -7.59 -26.62 -13.05
C TRP A 197 -7.27 -28.11 -12.84
N LEU A 198 -7.22 -28.93 -13.90
CA LEU A 198 -6.80 -30.33 -13.83
C LEU A 198 -5.32 -30.47 -13.44
N LEU A 199 -4.44 -29.67 -14.07
CA LEU A 199 -3.02 -29.65 -13.74
C LEU A 199 -2.79 -29.21 -12.29
N TRP A 200 -3.57 -28.24 -11.83
CA TRP A 200 -3.50 -27.76 -10.45
C TRP A 200 -3.94 -28.83 -9.46
N ILE A 201 -5.03 -29.57 -9.72
CA ILE A 201 -5.46 -30.69 -8.84
C ILE A 201 -4.36 -31.75 -8.76
N ALA A 202 -3.79 -32.16 -9.89
CA ALA A 202 -2.71 -33.14 -9.91
C ALA A 202 -1.51 -32.66 -9.09
N TYR A 203 -1.15 -31.38 -9.25
CA TYR A 203 -0.04 -30.77 -8.52
C TYR A 203 -0.31 -30.67 -7.00
N ALA A 204 -1.49 -30.18 -6.61
CA ALA A 204 -1.90 -30.08 -5.20
C ALA A 204 -1.98 -31.46 -4.54
N THR A 205 -2.36 -32.49 -5.28
CA THR A 205 -2.37 -33.88 -4.80
C THR A 205 -0.94 -34.37 -4.55
N VAL A 206 -0.01 -34.13 -5.49
CA VAL A 206 1.41 -34.46 -5.31
C VAL A 206 2.03 -33.70 -4.14
N ASP A 207 1.68 -32.43 -3.98
CA ASP A 207 2.16 -31.60 -2.86
C ASP A 207 1.66 -32.13 -1.52
N TYR A 208 0.35 -32.40 -1.41
CA TYR A 208 -0.29 -32.88 -0.18
C TYR A 208 0.22 -34.26 0.27
N PHE A 209 0.38 -35.20 -0.67
CA PHE A 209 0.85 -36.57 -0.36
C PHE A 209 2.37 -36.71 -0.35
N GLY A 210 3.10 -35.89 -1.12
CA GLY A 210 4.55 -35.99 -1.30
C GLY A 210 5.36 -35.17 -0.31
N TYR A 211 4.85 -34.05 0.19
CA TYR A 211 5.56 -33.15 1.11
C TYR A 211 4.69 -32.71 2.30
N PRO A 212 4.23 -33.64 3.16
CA PRO A 212 3.41 -33.28 4.31
C PRO A 212 4.21 -32.36 5.26
N ASN A 213 3.74 -31.11 5.39
CA ASN A 213 4.21 -30.06 6.30
C ASN A 213 5.42 -29.19 5.89
N GLN A 214 5.84 -29.13 4.62
CA GLN A 214 6.99 -28.27 4.20
C GLN A 214 6.73 -27.29 3.05
N SER A 215 5.58 -27.32 2.39
CA SER A 215 5.32 -26.53 1.18
C SER A 215 4.93 -25.08 1.49
N GLU A 216 5.79 -24.12 1.14
CA GLU A 216 5.47 -22.68 1.20
C GLU A 216 4.52 -22.27 0.04
N ILE A 217 3.70 -21.22 0.24
CA ILE A 217 2.72 -20.70 -0.73
C ILE A 217 3.35 -20.40 -2.11
N HIS A 218 4.63 -20.05 -2.14
CA HIS A 218 5.41 -19.73 -3.35
C HIS A 218 5.38 -20.83 -4.43
N ILE A 219 5.17 -22.08 -4.03
CA ILE A 219 5.15 -23.24 -4.91
C ILE A 219 3.94 -23.18 -5.89
N TYR A 220 2.83 -22.54 -5.48
CA TYR A 220 1.61 -22.42 -6.28
C TYR A 220 1.58 -21.19 -7.22
N TYR A 221 2.59 -20.33 -7.16
CA TYR A 221 2.65 -19.08 -7.93
C TYR A 221 2.48 -19.23 -9.45
N PRO A 222 3.09 -20.23 -10.13
CA PRO A 222 2.90 -20.39 -11.56
C PRO A 222 1.42 -20.59 -11.92
N PHE A 223 0.69 -21.40 -11.14
CA PHE A 223 -0.75 -21.63 -11.34
C PHE A 223 -1.56 -20.35 -11.14
N TYR A 224 -1.24 -19.58 -10.09
CA TYR A 224 -1.88 -18.31 -9.86
C TYR A 224 -1.66 -17.31 -11.01
N ILE A 225 -0.43 -17.18 -11.52
CA ILE A 225 -0.14 -16.30 -12.66
C ILE A 225 -0.88 -16.76 -13.92
N PHE A 226 -0.84 -18.05 -14.25
CA PHE A 226 -1.56 -18.55 -15.42
C PHE A 226 -3.06 -18.31 -15.31
N PHE A 227 -3.62 -18.46 -14.11
CA PHE A 227 -5.02 -18.18 -13.86
C PHE A 227 -5.35 -16.69 -14.03
N VAL A 228 -4.49 -15.81 -13.52
CA VAL A 228 -4.58 -14.35 -13.71
C VAL A 228 -4.58 -13.98 -15.19
N VAL A 229 -3.65 -14.53 -15.96
CA VAL A 229 -3.54 -14.27 -17.40
C VAL A 229 -4.82 -14.72 -18.11
N ILE A 230 -5.34 -15.90 -17.79
CA ILE A 230 -6.60 -16.40 -18.36
C ILE A 230 -7.74 -15.43 -18.05
N ILE A 231 -7.84 -14.91 -16.82
CA ILE A 231 -9.00 -14.10 -16.42
C ILE A 231 -8.93 -12.67 -16.95
N ILE A 232 -7.76 -12.05 -16.96
CA ILE A 232 -7.54 -10.78 -17.67
C ILE A 232 -7.85 -10.97 -19.16
N TRP A 233 -7.43 -12.09 -19.76
CA TRP A 233 -7.74 -12.40 -21.14
C TRP A 233 -9.24 -12.64 -21.38
N THR A 234 -9.95 -13.24 -20.42
CA THR A 234 -11.40 -13.46 -20.48
C THR A 234 -12.14 -12.14 -20.50
N ALA A 235 -11.78 -11.23 -19.59
CA ALA A 235 -12.37 -9.91 -19.48
C ALA A 235 -12.08 -9.04 -20.70
N ALA A 236 -10.81 -9.07 -21.15
CA ALA A 236 -10.38 -8.39 -22.36
C ALA A 236 -11.14 -8.91 -23.58
N ALA A 237 -11.27 -10.23 -23.74
CA ALA A 237 -11.96 -10.82 -24.88
C ALA A 237 -13.48 -10.56 -24.86
N ALA A 238 -14.11 -10.60 -23.68
CA ALA A 238 -15.52 -10.25 -23.50
C ALA A 238 -15.81 -8.78 -23.83
N PHE A 239 -14.86 -7.89 -23.51
CA PHE A 239 -14.97 -6.45 -23.79
C PHE A 239 -14.61 -6.08 -25.24
N LEU A 240 -13.59 -6.71 -25.84
CA LEU A 240 -13.01 -6.31 -27.13
C LEU A 240 -13.71 -6.90 -28.36
N LYS A 241 -14.52 -7.95 -28.21
CA LYS A 241 -15.23 -8.57 -29.34
C LYS A 241 -16.51 -7.79 -29.69
N PRO A 242 -16.73 -7.46 -30.98
CA PRO A 242 -17.97 -6.82 -31.41
C PRO A 242 -19.13 -7.77 -31.11
N GLN A 243 -19.99 -7.37 -30.17
CA GLN A 243 -21.22 -8.09 -29.86
C GLN A 243 -22.14 -7.90 -31.07
N ALA A 244 -22.24 -8.90 -31.94
CA ALA A 244 -23.29 -8.86 -32.94
C ALA A 244 -24.62 -8.91 -32.19
N GLY A 245 -25.48 -7.92 -32.41
CA GLY A 245 -26.88 -8.09 -32.08
C GLY A 245 -27.40 -9.22 -32.96
N MET A 246 -27.45 -10.44 -32.43
CA MET A 246 -28.30 -11.46 -33.03
C MET A 246 -29.73 -10.97 -32.86
N MET A 247 -30.24 -10.25 -33.86
CA MET A 247 -31.61 -10.52 -34.27
C MET A 247 -31.59 -11.98 -34.69
N MET A 248 -31.92 -12.90 -33.77
CA MET A 248 -32.72 -14.03 -34.24
C MET A 248 -33.90 -13.36 -34.91
N VAL A 249 -33.98 -13.44 -36.24
CA VAL A 249 -35.26 -13.27 -36.91
C VAL A 249 -36.17 -14.24 -36.16
N THR A 250 -37.03 -13.70 -35.31
CA THR A 250 -38.09 -14.45 -34.71
C THR A 250 -38.94 -14.85 -35.89
N GLN A 251 -38.71 -16.04 -36.44
CA GLN A 251 -39.67 -16.65 -37.33
C GLN A 251 -40.95 -16.73 -36.52
N SER A 252 -41.90 -15.83 -36.77
CA SER A 252 -43.26 -16.03 -36.32
C SER A 252 -43.68 -17.37 -36.90
N PRO A 253 -43.96 -18.40 -36.09
CA PRO A 253 -44.41 -19.66 -36.64
C PRO A 253 -45.72 -19.36 -37.36
N VAL A 254 -45.75 -19.60 -38.68
CA VAL A 254 -47.01 -19.64 -39.41
C VAL A 254 -47.89 -20.68 -38.69
N PRO A 255 -49.14 -20.37 -38.31
CA PRO A 255 -49.99 -21.30 -37.57
C PRO A 255 -50.07 -22.65 -38.29
N LYS A 256 -49.95 -23.76 -37.55
CA LYS A 256 -50.16 -25.11 -38.09
C LYS A 256 -51.52 -25.17 -38.80
N LEU A 257 -51.54 -25.79 -39.98
CA LEU A 257 -52.74 -25.94 -40.80
C LEU A 257 -53.83 -26.68 -40.01
N LEU A 258 -54.96 -26.03 -39.71
CA LEU A 258 -56.10 -26.69 -39.07
C LEU A 258 -56.77 -27.64 -40.07
N PRO A 259 -57.21 -28.85 -39.65
CA PRO A 259 -57.70 -29.88 -40.58
C PRO A 259 -58.98 -29.49 -41.35
N THR A 260 -59.72 -28.49 -40.88
CA THR A 260 -61.05 -28.06 -41.39
C THR A 260 -61.04 -26.97 -42.46
N ILE A 261 -59.87 -26.56 -42.96
CA ILE A 261 -59.73 -25.43 -43.90
C ILE A 261 -60.03 -25.84 -45.36
N ASP A 262 -60.71 -24.95 -46.12
CA ASP A 262 -61.00 -25.09 -47.56
C ASP A 262 -59.72 -25.24 -48.41
N HIS A 263 -59.81 -25.99 -49.52
CA HIS A 263 -58.67 -26.30 -50.37
C HIS A 263 -57.99 -25.05 -50.94
N ARG A 264 -58.73 -23.97 -51.21
CA ARG A 264 -58.16 -22.72 -51.75
C ARG A 264 -57.31 -21.97 -50.72
N GLU A 265 -57.72 -21.98 -49.45
CA GLU A 265 -56.98 -21.36 -48.35
C GLU A 265 -55.69 -22.12 -48.02
N LYS A 266 -55.66 -23.45 -48.17
CA LYS A 266 -54.44 -24.27 -48.03
C LYS A 266 -53.35 -23.84 -49.01
N GLY A 267 -53.72 -23.47 -50.25
CA GLY A 267 -52.78 -22.95 -51.25
C GLY A 267 -52.23 -21.56 -50.89
N ILE A 268 -53.07 -20.66 -50.35
CA ILE A 268 -52.65 -19.32 -49.91
C ILE A 268 -51.72 -19.43 -48.69
N TRP A 269 -52.05 -20.29 -47.73
CA TRP A 269 -51.20 -20.58 -46.58
C TRP A 269 -49.83 -21.08 -47.02
N LEU A 270 -49.77 -22.03 -47.96
CA LEU A 270 -48.52 -22.59 -48.46
C LEU A 270 -47.65 -21.51 -49.15
N LYS A 271 -48.25 -20.64 -49.95
CA LYS A 271 -47.53 -19.49 -50.55
C LYS A 271 -46.97 -18.55 -49.47
N LYS A 272 -47.79 -18.21 -48.47
CA LYS A 272 -47.37 -17.35 -47.36
C LYS A 272 -46.27 -17.99 -46.52
N ALA A 273 -46.32 -19.30 -46.29
CA ALA A 273 -45.28 -20.05 -45.58
C ALA A 273 -43.97 -20.08 -46.36
N MET A 274 -44.03 -20.27 -47.69
CA MET A 274 -42.85 -20.21 -48.56
C MET A 274 -42.19 -18.83 -48.59
N GLU A 275 -42.97 -17.75 -48.62
CA GLU A 275 -42.45 -16.37 -48.60
C GLU A 275 -41.91 -15.97 -47.23
N THR A 276 -42.65 -16.29 -46.15
CA THR A 276 -42.29 -15.86 -44.79
C THR A 276 -41.02 -16.54 -44.29
N ASN A 277 -40.88 -17.85 -44.56
CA ASN A 277 -39.75 -18.64 -44.09
C ASN A 277 -38.65 -18.82 -45.15
N GLN A 278 -38.85 -18.29 -46.36
CA GLN A 278 -37.90 -18.31 -47.47
C GLN A 278 -37.34 -19.71 -47.80
N TYR A 279 -38.18 -20.75 -47.70
CA TYR A 279 -37.73 -22.14 -47.89
C TYR A 279 -37.13 -22.43 -49.27
N PHE A 280 -37.53 -21.65 -50.29
CA PHE A 280 -37.03 -21.78 -51.66
C PHE A 280 -35.53 -21.47 -51.81
N LEU A 281 -34.90 -20.80 -50.84
CA LEU A 281 -33.46 -20.51 -50.85
C LEU A 281 -32.59 -21.75 -50.62
N ASP A 282 -33.16 -22.83 -50.09
CA ASP A 282 -32.47 -24.11 -49.91
C ASP A 282 -32.26 -24.79 -51.29
N PRO A 283 -31.01 -24.96 -51.78
CA PRO A 283 -30.74 -25.51 -53.10
C PRO A 283 -31.09 -27.00 -53.25
N GLU A 284 -31.17 -27.74 -52.14
CA GLU A 284 -31.49 -29.17 -52.11
C GLU A 284 -32.95 -29.46 -51.75
N LEU A 285 -33.80 -28.41 -51.72
CA LEU A 285 -35.21 -28.53 -51.34
C LEU A 285 -35.96 -29.56 -52.22
N SER A 286 -36.35 -30.66 -51.59
CA SER A 286 -37.20 -31.70 -52.16
C SER A 286 -38.62 -31.65 -51.57
N LEU A 287 -39.58 -32.29 -52.24
CA LEU A 287 -40.97 -32.37 -51.76
C LEU A 287 -41.06 -32.95 -50.34
N SER A 288 -40.30 -34.01 -50.04
CA SER A 288 -40.26 -34.62 -48.71
C SER A 288 -39.65 -33.70 -47.66
N SER A 289 -38.54 -33.04 -47.99
CA SER A 289 -37.90 -32.09 -47.06
C SER A 289 -38.78 -30.87 -46.76
N LEU A 290 -39.56 -30.38 -47.74
CA LEU A 290 -40.49 -29.28 -47.52
C LEU A 290 -41.71 -29.75 -46.71
N ALA A 291 -42.21 -30.96 -46.95
CA ALA A 291 -43.32 -31.54 -46.20
C ALA A 291 -42.95 -31.69 -44.71
N GLU A 292 -41.74 -32.19 -44.43
CA GLU A 292 -41.21 -32.30 -43.07
C GLU A 292 -41.09 -30.92 -42.40
N LYS A 293 -40.51 -29.92 -43.10
CA LYS A 293 -40.38 -28.54 -42.59
C LYS A 293 -41.73 -27.88 -42.29
N LEU A 294 -42.80 -28.28 -42.99
CA LEU A 294 -44.15 -27.76 -42.82
C LEU A 294 -45.02 -28.63 -41.88
N GLY A 295 -44.52 -29.78 -41.42
CA GLY A 295 -45.28 -30.73 -40.61
C GLY A 295 -46.44 -31.39 -41.36
N LEU A 296 -46.31 -31.58 -42.67
CA LEU A 296 -47.28 -32.24 -43.55
C LEU A 296 -46.72 -33.56 -44.10
N THR A 297 -47.58 -34.44 -44.60
CA THR A 297 -47.11 -35.59 -45.38
C THR A 297 -46.73 -35.17 -46.81
N SER A 298 -45.75 -35.83 -47.43
CA SER A 298 -45.36 -35.57 -48.83
C SER A 298 -46.54 -35.68 -49.80
N HIS A 299 -47.48 -36.59 -49.51
CA HIS A 299 -48.68 -36.79 -50.31
C HIS A 299 -49.65 -35.60 -50.18
N GLU A 300 -49.87 -35.08 -48.97
CA GLU A 300 -50.71 -33.89 -48.76
C GLU A 300 -50.12 -32.64 -49.40
N LEU A 301 -48.80 -32.42 -49.25
CA LEU A 301 -48.13 -31.28 -49.86
C LEU A 301 -48.18 -31.35 -51.40
N SER A 302 -47.94 -32.53 -51.96
CA SER A 302 -48.09 -32.79 -53.40
C SER A 302 -49.51 -32.51 -53.88
N ARG A 303 -50.52 -32.97 -53.13
CA ARG A 303 -51.93 -32.72 -53.45
C ARG A 303 -52.23 -31.22 -53.43
N ILE A 304 -51.79 -30.48 -52.41
CA ILE A 304 -51.99 -29.01 -52.36
C ILE A 304 -51.35 -28.33 -53.58
N ILE A 305 -50.11 -28.67 -53.92
CA ILE A 305 -49.40 -28.04 -55.04
C ILE A 305 -50.05 -28.39 -56.39
N ASN A 306 -50.37 -29.67 -56.62
CA ASN A 306 -50.88 -30.12 -57.90
C ASN A 306 -52.37 -29.78 -58.10
N THR A 307 -53.21 -29.93 -57.08
CA THR A 307 -54.67 -29.73 -57.25
C THR A 307 -55.10 -28.30 -57.00
N VAL A 308 -54.49 -27.60 -56.02
CA VAL A 308 -54.87 -26.22 -55.67
C VAL A 308 -54.09 -25.20 -56.49
N LEU A 309 -52.76 -25.37 -56.57
CA LEU A 309 -51.90 -24.42 -57.27
C LEU A 309 -51.71 -24.76 -58.76
N LYS A 310 -52.16 -25.94 -59.21
CA LYS A 310 -52.03 -26.44 -60.59
C LYS A 310 -50.60 -26.35 -61.13
N LYS A 311 -49.61 -26.65 -60.28
CA LYS A 311 -48.17 -26.58 -60.60
C LYS A 311 -47.48 -27.87 -60.19
N SER A 312 -46.33 -28.18 -60.79
CA SER A 312 -45.42 -29.19 -60.22
C SER A 312 -44.68 -28.60 -59.02
N PHE A 313 -44.16 -29.44 -58.12
CA PHE A 313 -43.31 -28.98 -57.01
C PHE A 313 -42.11 -28.15 -57.50
N SER A 314 -41.46 -28.60 -58.58
CA SER A 314 -40.33 -27.92 -59.17
C SER A 314 -40.71 -26.54 -59.69
N ASP A 315 -41.83 -26.41 -60.41
CA ASP A 315 -42.30 -25.12 -60.92
C ASP A 315 -42.69 -24.17 -59.80
N PHE A 316 -43.36 -24.70 -58.76
CA PHE A 316 -43.76 -23.93 -57.59
C PHE A 316 -42.55 -23.32 -56.85
N VAL A 317 -41.50 -24.10 -56.59
CA VAL A 317 -40.29 -23.61 -55.89
C VAL A 317 -39.51 -22.64 -56.80
N ASN A 318 -39.35 -23.00 -58.07
CA ASN A 318 -38.55 -22.23 -59.01
C ASN A 318 -39.13 -20.83 -59.30
N GLU A 319 -40.46 -20.66 -59.25
CA GLU A 319 -41.09 -19.34 -59.39
C GLU A 319 -40.60 -18.35 -58.32
N TYR A 320 -40.47 -18.79 -57.06
CA TYR A 320 -39.92 -17.96 -55.99
C TYR A 320 -38.44 -17.67 -56.19
N ARG A 321 -37.67 -18.68 -56.61
CA ARG A 321 -36.23 -18.49 -56.89
C ARG A 321 -36.01 -17.47 -58.01
N VAL A 322 -36.76 -17.57 -59.11
CA VAL A 322 -36.69 -16.61 -60.23
C VAL A 322 -37.11 -15.20 -59.77
N ARG A 323 -38.17 -15.10 -58.97
CA ARG A 323 -38.66 -13.81 -58.43
C ARG A 323 -37.62 -13.14 -57.53
N ASP A 324 -36.98 -13.91 -56.65
CA ASP A 324 -35.93 -13.42 -55.76
C ASP A 324 -34.69 -12.98 -56.55
N VAL A 325 -34.28 -13.74 -57.57
CA VAL A 325 -33.21 -13.31 -58.49
C VAL A 325 -33.59 -11.99 -59.17
N ALA A 326 -34.82 -11.87 -59.68
CA ALA A 326 -35.26 -10.64 -60.33
C ALA A 326 -35.21 -9.44 -59.36
N ILE A 327 -35.67 -9.60 -58.11
CA ILE A 327 -35.59 -8.55 -57.08
C ILE A 327 -34.14 -8.16 -56.79
N LYS A 328 -33.25 -9.13 -56.57
CA LYS A 328 -31.83 -8.89 -56.31
C LYS A 328 -31.10 -8.28 -57.51
N MET A 329 -31.54 -8.52 -58.74
CA MET A 329 -31.01 -7.83 -59.91
C MET A 329 -31.32 -6.32 -59.91
N HIS A 330 -32.39 -5.88 -59.24
CA HIS A 330 -32.78 -4.47 -59.13
C HIS A 330 -32.16 -3.74 -57.93
N ASP A 331 -31.78 -4.46 -56.87
CA ASP A 331 -31.28 -3.84 -55.65
C ASP A 331 -29.80 -3.42 -55.81
N PRO A 332 -29.48 -2.11 -55.66
CA PRO A 332 -28.11 -1.61 -55.73
C PRO A 332 -27.15 -2.30 -54.75
N ALA A 333 -27.65 -2.86 -53.66
CA ALA A 333 -26.84 -3.61 -52.70
C ALA A 333 -26.17 -4.84 -53.33
N TYR A 334 -26.75 -5.44 -54.37
CA TYR A 334 -26.26 -6.65 -55.03
C TYR A 334 -25.47 -6.36 -56.32
N SER A 335 -25.18 -5.09 -56.63
CA SER A 335 -24.46 -4.69 -57.86
C SER A 335 -23.04 -5.24 -57.96
N HIS A 336 -22.44 -5.61 -56.81
CA HIS A 336 -21.11 -6.19 -56.71
C HIS A 336 -21.08 -7.72 -56.92
N ILE A 337 -22.24 -8.37 -57.04
CA ILE A 337 -22.37 -9.83 -57.18
C ILE A 337 -22.66 -10.18 -58.65
N THR A 338 -22.03 -11.26 -59.13
CA THR A 338 -22.24 -11.74 -60.50
C THR A 338 -23.65 -12.33 -60.66
N LEU A 339 -24.17 -12.38 -61.90
CA LEU A 339 -25.49 -12.96 -62.18
C LEU A 339 -25.63 -14.40 -61.65
N LEU A 340 -24.54 -15.15 -61.73
CA LEU A 340 -24.47 -16.51 -61.24
C LEU A 340 -24.41 -16.56 -59.69
N GLY A 341 -23.73 -15.62 -59.05
CA GLY A 341 -23.75 -15.46 -57.60
C GLY A 341 -25.14 -15.14 -57.06
N ILE A 342 -25.88 -14.25 -57.73
CA ILE A 342 -27.28 -13.96 -57.39
C ILE A 342 -28.14 -15.21 -57.54
N ALA A 343 -27.95 -16.00 -58.60
CA ALA A 343 -28.67 -17.25 -58.81
C ALA A 343 -28.41 -18.27 -57.68
N PHE A 344 -27.15 -18.45 -57.27
CA PHE A 344 -26.81 -19.34 -56.15
C PHE A 344 -27.41 -18.86 -54.83
N GLU A 345 -27.35 -17.55 -54.55
CA GLU A 345 -27.97 -16.96 -53.35
C GLU A 345 -29.50 -17.06 -53.34
N SER A 346 -30.14 -17.23 -54.51
CA SER A 346 -31.58 -17.44 -54.65
C SER A 346 -31.97 -18.92 -54.71
N GLY A 347 -31.05 -19.85 -54.39
CA GLY A 347 -31.33 -21.28 -54.24
C GLY A 347 -31.19 -22.11 -55.52
N PHE A 348 -30.64 -21.57 -56.62
CA PHE A 348 -30.29 -22.40 -57.77
C PHE A 348 -29.00 -23.18 -57.49
N ASN A 349 -28.94 -24.45 -57.88
CA ASN A 349 -27.76 -25.31 -57.68
C ASN A 349 -26.87 -25.45 -58.93
N SER A 350 -27.32 -24.99 -60.10
CA SER A 350 -26.54 -25.04 -61.34
C SER A 350 -26.85 -23.88 -62.28
N LYS A 351 -25.83 -23.44 -63.02
CA LYS A 351 -25.95 -22.40 -64.07
C LYS A 351 -26.90 -22.81 -65.19
N ALA A 352 -26.87 -24.08 -65.60
CA ALA A 352 -27.71 -24.61 -66.67
C ALA A 352 -29.18 -24.62 -66.27
N THR A 353 -29.50 -25.08 -65.05
CA THR A 353 -30.86 -25.07 -64.50
C THR A 353 -31.36 -23.65 -64.32
N PHE A 354 -30.54 -22.75 -63.77
CA PHE A 354 -30.87 -21.33 -63.64
C PHE A 354 -31.26 -20.70 -64.97
N ASN A 355 -30.39 -20.78 -65.98
CA ASN A 355 -30.65 -20.16 -67.28
C ASN A 355 -31.90 -20.73 -67.96
N ARG A 356 -32.10 -22.05 -67.90
CA ARG A 356 -33.26 -22.73 -68.48
C ARG A 356 -34.57 -22.30 -67.79
N ILE A 357 -34.61 -22.39 -66.47
CA ILE A 357 -35.80 -22.10 -65.66
C ILE A 357 -36.12 -20.61 -65.67
N PHE A 358 -35.12 -19.73 -65.57
CA PHE A 358 -35.33 -18.29 -65.62
C PHE A 358 -35.91 -17.87 -66.97
N LYS A 359 -35.42 -18.45 -68.09
CA LYS A 359 -35.98 -18.22 -69.42
C LYS A 359 -37.40 -18.80 -69.56
N GLN A 360 -37.66 -19.97 -68.99
CA GLN A 360 -38.99 -20.58 -68.99
C GLN A 360 -40.02 -19.74 -68.22
N VAL A 361 -39.63 -19.11 -67.11
CA VAL A 361 -40.54 -18.32 -66.26
C VAL A 361 -40.67 -16.87 -66.73
N THR A 362 -39.59 -16.23 -67.20
CA THR A 362 -39.60 -14.80 -67.59
C THR A 362 -39.72 -14.57 -69.10
N GLY A 363 -39.63 -15.63 -69.91
CA GLY A 363 -39.61 -15.56 -71.38
C GLY A 363 -38.28 -15.08 -71.98
N LYS A 364 -37.30 -14.66 -71.17
CA LYS A 364 -36.04 -14.04 -71.62
C LYS A 364 -34.83 -14.66 -70.92
N SER A 365 -33.65 -14.63 -71.55
CA SER A 365 -32.44 -15.08 -70.85
C SER A 365 -32.11 -14.12 -69.69
N PRO A 366 -31.48 -14.58 -68.59
CA PRO A 366 -31.11 -13.71 -67.46
C PRO A 366 -30.28 -12.48 -67.86
N VAL A 367 -29.45 -12.63 -68.90
CA VAL A 367 -28.60 -11.55 -69.44
C VAL A 367 -29.45 -10.55 -70.23
N GLU A 368 -30.36 -11.01 -71.08
CA GLU A 368 -31.32 -10.16 -71.78
C GLU A 368 -32.23 -9.40 -70.81
N TYR A 369 -32.72 -10.08 -69.76
CA TYR A 369 -33.59 -9.51 -68.74
C TYR A 369 -32.90 -8.35 -67.99
N LYS A 370 -31.63 -8.53 -67.60
CA LYS A 370 -30.81 -7.47 -66.97
C LYS A 370 -30.44 -6.34 -67.95
N ALA A 371 -30.23 -6.65 -69.23
CA ALA A 371 -29.88 -5.66 -70.26
C ALA A 371 -31.06 -4.75 -70.64
N LEU A 372 -32.28 -5.30 -70.72
CA LEU A 372 -33.50 -4.54 -70.97
C LEU A 372 -33.84 -3.58 -69.83
N GLN A 373 -33.57 -3.95 -68.58
CA GLN A 373 -33.77 -3.06 -67.44
C GLN A 373 -32.84 -1.83 -67.44
N LYS A 374 -31.62 -1.96 -67.97
CA LYS A 374 -30.74 -0.78 -68.18
C LYS A 374 -31.28 0.19 -69.24
N LYS A 375 -32.18 -0.26 -70.14
CA LYS A 375 -32.81 0.58 -71.18
C LYS A 375 -34.10 1.27 -70.71
N GLU A 376 -34.77 0.79 -69.65
CA GLU A 376 -36.03 1.36 -69.15
C GLU A 376 -35.86 2.53 -68.16
N VAL A 377 -34.63 2.86 -67.75
CA VAL A 377 -34.35 4.11 -67.02
C VAL A 377 -34.15 5.24 -68.05
N LEU A 378 -35.27 5.75 -68.57
CA LEU A 378 -35.32 6.96 -69.41
C LEU A 378 -34.82 8.17 -68.62
N SER A 379 -33.69 8.69 -69.07
CA SER A 379 -32.98 9.85 -68.54
C SER A 379 -33.63 11.16 -68.97
N TYR A 380 -34.07 12.01 -68.03
CA TYR A 380 -34.03 13.47 -68.21
C TYR A 380 -33.85 14.22 -66.88
N ASN A 381 -32.90 15.17 -66.93
CA ASN A 381 -32.59 16.30 -66.03
C ASN A 381 -31.80 16.11 -64.70
N LEU A 382 -30.50 16.47 -64.82
CA LEU A 382 -29.68 17.29 -63.91
C LEU A 382 -29.21 16.72 -62.56
N ARG A 383 -28.04 16.06 -62.56
CA ARG A 383 -26.79 16.54 -61.92
C ARG A 383 -25.69 15.47 -62.01
N ARG A 384 -24.49 15.90 -62.43
CA ARG A 384 -23.26 15.10 -62.47
C ARG A 384 -22.97 14.47 -61.10
N TYR A 385 -23.00 13.14 -61.01
CA TYR A 385 -22.11 12.42 -60.09
C TYR A 385 -20.77 12.26 -60.81
N PRO A 386 -19.62 12.58 -60.19
CA PRO A 386 -18.34 12.35 -60.81
C PRO A 386 -18.16 10.84 -60.98
N GLN A 387 -18.21 10.36 -62.23
CA GLN A 387 -17.58 9.11 -62.58
C GLN A 387 -16.09 9.29 -62.30
N GLN A 388 -15.57 8.56 -61.32
CA GLN A 388 -14.14 8.33 -61.23
C GLN A 388 -13.75 7.64 -62.53
N ALA A 389 -12.98 8.35 -63.36
CA ALA A 389 -12.27 7.74 -64.47
C ALA A 389 -11.50 6.53 -63.93
N ALA A 390 -11.55 5.42 -64.67
CA ALA A 390 -10.57 4.37 -64.48
C ALA A 390 -9.20 5.00 -64.73
N ILE A 391 -8.42 5.18 -63.66
CA ILE A 391 -7.00 5.43 -63.79
C ILE A 391 -6.47 4.19 -64.51
N ILE A 392 -6.10 4.35 -65.77
CA ILE A 392 -5.25 3.40 -66.47
C ILE A 392 -3.95 3.39 -65.67
N SER A 393 -3.80 2.39 -64.79
CA SER A 393 -2.50 2.11 -64.22
C SER A 393 -1.65 1.58 -65.37
N ASN A 394 -0.80 2.42 -65.95
CA ASN A 394 0.40 1.91 -66.60
C ASN A 394 1.11 1.06 -65.55
N HIS A 395 1.04 -0.26 -65.71
CA HIS A 395 1.94 -1.17 -65.01
C HIS A 395 3.33 -0.95 -65.62
N GLU A 396 3.99 0.14 -65.24
CA GLU A 396 5.40 0.02 -64.98
C GLU A 396 5.51 -0.95 -63.80
N THR A 397 6.20 -2.05 -64.05
CA THR A 397 6.56 -3.05 -63.05
C THR A 397 6.92 -2.36 -61.76
N THR A 398 6.18 -2.67 -60.69
CA THR A 398 6.48 -2.19 -59.35
C THR A 398 7.97 -2.38 -59.06
N PRO A 399 8.67 -1.39 -58.47
CA PRO A 399 9.99 -1.67 -57.94
C PRO A 399 9.78 -2.81 -56.96
N ARG A 400 10.44 -3.95 -57.19
CA ARG A 400 10.48 -5.07 -56.26
C ARG A 400 10.69 -4.48 -54.87
N TRP A 401 9.64 -4.47 -54.06
CA TRP A 401 9.81 -4.24 -52.63
C TRP A 401 10.79 -5.32 -52.20
N SER A 402 11.98 -4.90 -51.75
CA SER A 402 12.97 -5.85 -51.28
C SER A 402 12.27 -6.71 -50.22
N ASN A 403 12.44 -8.02 -50.33
CA ASN A 403 12.10 -8.97 -49.26
C ASN A 403 13.04 -8.80 -48.06
N GLY A 404 13.40 -7.56 -47.72
CA GLY A 404 13.90 -7.26 -46.40
C GLY A 404 12.74 -7.51 -45.45
N LYS A 405 12.75 -8.66 -44.75
CA LYS A 405 11.98 -8.82 -43.51
C LYS A 405 12.13 -7.50 -42.76
N LEU A 406 11.04 -6.74 -42.61
CA LEU A 406 11.03 -5.50 -41.84
C LEU A 406 11.54 -5.86 -40.45
N ASN A 407 12.82 -5.57 -40.22
CA ASN A 407 13.51 -5.98 -39.01
C ASN A 407 12.72 -5.40 -37.83
N ARG A 408 12.48 -6.19 -36.78
CA ARG A 408 11.73 -5.77 -35.58
C ARG A 408 12.23 -4.44 -35.02
N ASN A 409 13.52 -4.16 -35.22
CA ASN A 409 14.21 -2.91 -34.86
C ASN A 409 13.68 -1.66 -35.60
N TYR A 410 13.28 -1.77 -36.89
CA TYR A 410 12.74 -0.64 -37.66
C TYR A 410 11.38 -0.18 -37.13
N MET A 411 10.52 -1.13 -36.73
CA MET A 411 9.23 -0.81 -36.13
C MET A 411 9.37 -0.18 -34.75
N PHE A 412 10.27 -0.70 -33.90
CA PHE A 412 10.52 -0.12 -32.57
C PHE A 412 11.03 1.32 -32.66
N ARG A 413 12.00 1.60 -33.56
CA ARG A 413 12.49 2.96 -33.82
C ARG A 413 11.38 3.92 -34.26
N ASN A 414 10.47 3.45 -35.10
CA ASN A 414 9.32 4.25 -35.53
C ASN A 414 8.32 4.52 -34.40
N TYR A 415 8.05 3.54 -33.53
CA TYR A 415 7.20 3.77 -32.35
C TYR A 415 7.81 4.81 -31.41
N LEU A 416 9.12 4.70 -31.17
CA LEU A 416 9.84 5.63 -30.29
C LEU A 416 9.89 7.05 -30.86
N LYS A 417 10.20 7.18 -32.17
CA LYS A 417 10.17 8.47 -32.89
C LYS A 417 8.77 9.10 -32.88
N THR A 418 7.73 8.29 -33.04
CA THR A 418 6.34 8.75 -33.02
C THR A 418 5.90 9.19 -31.63
N ALA A 419 6.27 8.41 -30.59
CA ALA A 419 6.03 8.75 -29.20
C ALA A 419 6.68 10.11 -28.86
N TRP A 420 7.97 10.29 -29.15
CA TRP A 420 8.70 11.52 -28.86
C TRP A 420 8.08 12.76 -29.54
N ARG A 421 7.80 12.70 -30.85
CA ARG A 421 7.15 13.82 -31.58
C ARG A 421 5.80 14.18 -30.96
N ASN A 422 5.08 13.18 -30.49
CA ASN A 422 3.77 13.40 -29.91
C ASN A 422 3.81 13.99 -28.49
N LEU A 423 4.86 13.71 -27.72
CA LEU A 423 5.11 14.38 -26.44
C LEU A 423 5.32 15.88 -26.65
N LEU A 424 6.18 16.25 -27.60
CA LEU A 424 6.45 17.65 -27.94
C LEU A 424 5.21 18.38 -28.46
N LYS A 425 4.40 17.71 -29.31
CA LYS A 425 3.17 18.30 -29.84
C LYS A 425 2.13 18.60 -28.76
N ASN A 426 2.16 17.90 -27.64
CA ASN A 426 1.19 18.06 -26.54
C ASN A 426 1.90 18.40 -25.22
N ALA A 427 2.83 19.35 -25.30
CA ALA A 427 3.75 19.69 -24.22
C ALA A 427 3.06 19.94 -22.86
N PHE A 428 1.91 20.61 -22.83
CA PHE A 428 1.18 20.87 -21.57
C PHE A 428 0.77 19.59 -20.83
N TYR A 429 0.10 18.66 -21.52
CA TYR A 429 -0.35 17.40 -20.91
C TYR A 429 0.82 16.46 -20.63
N SER A 430 1.84 16.46 -21.49
CA SER A 430 3.05 15.69 -21.26
C SER A 430 3.82 16.22 -20.04
N ALA A 431 3.97 17.53 -19.89
CA ALA A 431 4.60 18.15 -18.73
C ALA A 431 3.84 17.85 -17.44
N LEU A 432 2.51 17.92 -17.48
CA LEU A 432 1.69 17.65 -16.29
C LEU A 432 1.75 16.18 -15.86
N ASN A 433 1.74 15.24 -16.81
CA ASN A 433 1.94 13.80 -16.53
C ASN A 433 3.35 13.52 -16.01
N ILE A 434 4.39 14.08 -16.65
CA ILE A 434 5.78 13.92 -16.21
C ILE A 434 5.94 14.49 -14.81
N ALA A 435 5.48 15.71 -14.53
CA ALA A 435 5.59 16.32 -13.21
C ALA A 435 4.86 15.51 -12.12
N GLY A 436 3.63 15.06 -12.40
CA GLY A 436 2.87 14.25 -11.45
C GLY A 436 3.53 12.90 -11.15
N LEU A 437 4.02 12.20 -12.18
CA LEU A 437 4.74 10.93 -12.02
C LEU A 437 6.10 11.13 -11.35
N THR A 438 6.87 12.14 -11.75
CA THR A 438 8.17 12.48 -11.15
C THR A 438 8.02 12.75 -9.66
N MET A 439 7.07 13.60 -9.27
CA MET A 439 6.83 13.94 -7.86
C MET A 439 6.34 12.73 -7.06
N GLY A 440 5.39 11.97 -7.61
CA GLY A 440 4.86 10.77 -6.95
C GLY A 440 5.90 9.67 -6.77
N LEU A 441 6.73 9.41 -7.80
CA LEU A 441 7.83 8.46 -7.72
C LEU A 441 8.91 8.96 -6.75
N ALA A 442 9.37 10.20 -6.87
CA ALA A 442 10.44 10.74 -6.03
C ALA A 442 10.07 10.67 -4.54
N VAL A 443 8.89 11.16 -4.17
CA VAL A 443 8.44 11.15 -2.77
C VAL A 443 8.11 9.76 -2.30
N GLY A 444 7.42 8.95 -3.12
CA GLY A 444 7.14 7.55 -2.77
C GLY A 444 8.42 6.77 -2.48
N ILE A 445 9.46 6.95 -3.30
CA ILE A 445 10.78 6.33 -3.10
C ILE A 445 11.48 6.87 -1.85
N LEU A 446 11.48 8.19 -1.60
CA LEU A 446 12.08 8.76 -0.38
C LEU A 446 11.44 8.19 0.90
N VAL A 447 10.11 8.07 0.93
CA VAL A 447 9.38 7.46 2.05
C VAL A 447 9.77 5.99 2.20
N LEU A 448 9.85 5.24 1.09
CA LEU A 448 10.24 3.83 1.13
C LEU A 448 11.70 3.62 1.55
N LEU A 449 12.62 4.52 1.19
CA LEU A 449 14.00 4.51 1.67
C LEU A 449 14.06 4.72 3.18
N TRP A 450 13.27 5.66 3.71
CA TRP A 450 13.16 5.85 5.15
C TRP A 450 12.58 4.61 5.85
N VAL A 451 11.53 4.00 5.30
CA VAL A 451 10.97 2.74 5.82
C VAL A 451 12.03 1.62 5.81
N GLN A 452 12.80 1.53 4.73
CA GLN A 452 13.86 0.53 4.60
C GLN A 452 14.95 0.76 5.65
N ASP A 453 15.35 2.01 5.90
CA ASP A 453 16.30 2.37 6.95
C ASP A 453 15.80 1.92 8.33
N GLU A 454 14.56 2.26 8.70
CA GLU A 454 13.93 1.86 9.97
C GLU A 454 13.82 0.34 10.15
N LEU A 455 13.47 -0.40 9.09
CA LEU A 455 13.40 -1.87 9.13
C LEU A 455 14.77 -2.55 9.10
N SER A 456 15.83 -1.84 8.71
CA SER A 456 17.19 -2.37 8.64
C SER A 456 17.94 -2.31 9.97
N PHE A 457 17.35 -1.72 11.01
CA PHE A 457 17.99 -1.55 12.30
C PHE A 457 18.50 -2.88 12.88
N ASP A 458 19.76 -2.88 13.33
CA ASP A 458 20.44 -4.02 13.96
C ASP A 458 20.52 -5.30 13.12
N SER A 459 20.25 -5.20 11.81
CA SER A 459 20.29 -6.35 10.88
C SER A 459 21.67 -6.57 10.24
N SER A 460 22.62 -5.66 10.45
CA SER A 460 23.97 -5.68 9.86
C SER A 460 24.87 -6.81 10.39
N TYR A 461 24.53 -7.42 11.52
CA TYR A 461 25.32 -8.47 12.16
C TYR A 461 25.01 -9.87 11.61
N LYS A 462 26.02 -10.72 11.33
CA LYS A 462 25.80 -12.03 10.67
C LYS A 462 24.95 -12.97 11.55
N LYS A 463 25.15 -12.91 12.87
CA LYS A 463 24.43 -13.70 13.88
C LYS A 463 23.18 -13.01 14.45
N ALA A 464 22.71 -11.90 13.86
CA ALA A 464 21.59 -11.11 14.40
C ALA A 464 20.30 -11.90 14.70
N LYS A 465 20.08 -13.04 14.02
CA LYS A 465 18.89 -13.91 14.20
C LYS A 465 18.95 -14.76 15.47
N ASP A 466 20.15 -15.00 15.97
CA ASP A 466 20.41 -15.86 17.12
C ASP A 466 20.69 -15.04 18.39
N ILE A 467 20.74 -13.72 18.27
CA ILE A 467 21.00 -12.81 19.38
C ILE A 467 19.69 -12.20 19.88
N TYR A 468 19.50 -12.23 21.19
CA TYR A 468 18.32 -11.74 21.87
C TYR A 468 18.74 -10.80 23.01
N ARG A 469 18.06 -9.66 23.14
CA ARG A 469 18.14 -8.80 24.32
C ARG A 469 17.26 -9.41 25.41
N LEU A 470 17.83 -9.54 26.60
CA LEU A 470 17.14 -10.00 27.77
C LEU A 470 16.51 -8.80 28.49
N GLU A 471 15.18 -8.80 28.63
CA GLU A 471 14.43 -7.75 29.32
C GLU A 471 13.72 -8.31 30.55
N LEU A 472 13.56 -7.48 31.58
CA LEU A 472 12.92 -7.86 32.83
C LEU A 472 11.52 -7.23 32.90
N TRP A 473 10.50 -8.05 33.03
CA TRP A 473 9.12 -7.61 33.27
C TRP A 473 8.83 -7.67 34.77
N GLY A 474 9.04 -6.55 35.46
CA GLY A 474 8.96 -6.45 36.92
C GLY A 474 7.75 -5.67 37.41
N GLY A 475 7.38 -5.88 38.67
CA GLY A 475 6.27 -5.23 39.37
C GLY A 475 5.04 -6.12 39.56
N THR A 476 4.05 -5.66 40.32
CA THR A 476 2.81 -6.41 40.59
C THR A 476 1.58 -5.72 39.98
N GLY A 477 0.67 -6.52 39.39
CA GLY A 477 -0.63 -6.06 38.90
C GLY A 477 -0.52 -4.99 37.80
N ASN A 478 -1.23 -3.87 37.97
CA ASN A 478 -1.25 -2.76 37.00
C ASN A 478 0.02 -1.90 36.98
N ASN A 479 0.96 -2.12 37.91
CA ASN A 479 2.26 -1.43 37.97
C ASN A 479 3.41 -2.29 37.38
N ARG A 480 3.06 -3.30 36.59
CA ARG A 480 4.06 -4.07 35.83
C ARG A 480 4.61 -3.24 34.68
N GLN A 481 5.94 -3.19 34.58
CA GLN A 481 6.64 -2.51 33.49
C GLN A 481 7.83 -3.33 33.01
N ILE A 482 8.20 -3.12 31.74
CA ILE A 482 9.33 -3.79 31.10
C ILE A 482 10.57 -2.93 31.27
N PHE A 483 11.63 -3.53 31.79
CA PHE A 483 12.94 -2.92 31.96
C PHE A 483 13.90 -3.47 30.92
N THR A 484 14.52 -2.56 30.17
CA THR A 484 15.56 -2.87 29.19
C THR A 484 16.91 -3.21 29.83
N ILE A 485 17.05 -2.94 31.13
CA ILE A 485 18.22 -3.23 31.95
C ILE A 485 17.92 -4.37 32.91
N GLY A 486 18.86 -5.31 32.99
CA GLY A 486 18.83 -6.46 33.87
C GLY A 486 19.95 -6.43 34.90
N VAL A 487 20.02 -7.51 35.67
CA VAL A 487 21.04 -7.72 36.71
C VAL A 487 22.32 -8.25 36.08
N ALA A 488 23.48 -7.85 36.57
CA ALA A 488 24.78 -8.35 36.11
C ALA A 488 24.93 -9.89 36.09
N PRO A 489 24.52 -10.67 37.12
CA PRO A 489 24.78 -12.11 37.17
C PRO A 489 23.93 -12.97 36.22
N ILE A 490 22.78 -12.48 35.75
CA ILE A 490 21.81 -13.33 35.04
C ILE A 490 22.39 -13.92 33.76
N GLY A 491 23.19 -13.14 33.01
CA GLY A 491 23.83 -13.60 31.77
C GLY A 491 24.80 -14.76 32.02
N SER A 492 25.67 -14.64 33.03
CA SER A 492 26.65 -15.67 33.38
C SER A 492 26.00 -16.94 33.92
N PHE A 493 25.04 -16.82 34.84
CA PHE A 493 24.39 -18.00 35.44
C PHE A 493 23.49 -18.71 34.42
N SER A 494 22.80 -17.96 33.57
CA SER A 494 21.99 -18.56 32.51
C SER A 494 22.86 -19.35 31.53
N LYS A 495 24.03 -18.83 31.13
CA LYS A 495 24.98 -19.60 30.28
C LYS A 495 25.52 -20.86 30.96
N GLN A 496 25.77 -20.82 32.27
CA GLN A 496 26.28 -21.97 33.02
C GLN A 496 25.21 -23.06 33.23
N GLN A 497 23.96 -22.69 33.46
CA GLN A 497 22.89 -23.61 33.84
C GLN A 497 22.02 -24.06 32.66
N LEU A 498 21.97 -23.31 31.56
CA LEU A 498 21.06 -23.55 30.43
C LEU A 498 21.86 -23.84 29.15
N PRO A 499 21.90 -25.11 28.68
CA PRO A 499 22.64 -25.49 27.46
C PRO A 499 22.15 -24.84 26.16
N ALA A 500 20.97 -24.21 26.17
CA ALA A 500 20.40 -23.50 25.02
C ALA A 500 21.12 -22.16 24.75
N ILE A 501 21.81 -21.60 25.73
CA ILE A 501 22.56 -20.34 25.62
C ILE A 501 24.00 -20.68 25.20
N GLN A 502 24.41 -20.22 24.02
CA GLN A 502 25.76 -20.40 23.49
C GLN A 502 26.74 -19.41 24.10
N ASP A 503 26.34 -18.14 24.15
CA ASP A 503 27.17 -17.06 24.68
C ASP A 503 26.31 -15.93 25.25
N TYR A 504 26.93 -15.01 25.99
CA TYR A 504 26.28 -13.80 26.48
C TYR A 504 27.24 -12.61 26.40
N ALA A 505 26.71 -11.40 26.27
CA ALA A 505 27.47 -10.16 26.40
C ALA A 505 26.64 -9.13 27.18
N ARG A 506 27.24 -8.52 28.20
CA ARG A 506 26.63 -7.42 28.94
C ARG A 506 27.24 -6.10 28.48
N LEU A 507 26.42 -5.06 28.49
CA LEU A 507 26.86 -3.68 28.30
C LEU A 507 26.31 -2.80 29.41
N THR A 508 27.15 -1.88 29.88
CA THR A 508 26.71 -0.77 30.74
C THR A 508 27.47 0.51 30.35
N GLY A 509 26.84 1.67 30.56
CA GLY A 509 27.44 2.95 30.19
C GLY A 509 28.61 3.33 31.11
N ASN A 510 29.56 4.11 30.59
CA ASN A 510 30.56 4.76 31.41
C ASN A 510 29.96 5.99 32.12
N SER A 511 30.05 6.02 33.45
CA SER A 511 29.70 7.19 34.27
C SER A 511 30.87 7.69 35.12
N ASP A 512 32.03 7.05 35.01
CA ASP A 512 33.18 7.27 35.87
C ASP A 512 34.17 8.29 35.28
N TYR A 513 34.24 8.35 33.94
CA TYR A 513 35.18 9.20 33.19
C TYR A 513 34.47 9.97 32.09
N SER A 514 34.90 11.20 31.82
CA SER A 514 34.22 12.09 30.88
C SER A 514 35.16 12.84 29.93
N LEU A 515 36.43 12.93 30.30
CA LEU A 515 37.51 13.47 29.49
C LEU A 515 38.58 12.42 29.27
N TYR A 516 39.10 12.40 28.04
CA TYR A 516 40.19 11.55 27.63
C TYR A 516 41.33 12.43 27.11
N LYS A 517 42.52 12.26 27.67
CA LYS A 517 43.71 13.02 27.28
C LYS A 517 44.70 12.16 26.53
N TYR A 518 45.29 12.75 25.50
CA TYR A 518 46.44 12.21 24.81
C TYR A 518 47.47 13.32 24.60
N LYS A 519 48.59 13.26 25.33
CA LYS A 519 49.57 14.36 25.42
C LYS A 519 48.85 15.66 25.85
N ASP A 520 49.03 16.75 25.10
CA ASP A 520 48.41 18.05 25.38
C ASP A 520 46.96 18.18 24.86
N LYS A 521 46.44 17.15 24.18
CA LYS A 521 45.07 17.17 23.64
C LYS A 521 44.09 16.58 24.65
N VAL A 522 42.99 17.30 24.88
CA VAL A 522 41.88 16.89 25.72
C VAL A 522 40.65 16.68 24.85
N PHE A 523 40.03 15.51 24.97
CA PHE A 523 38.81 15.14 24.27
C PHE A 523 37.69 14.90 25.29
N GLY A 524 36.47 15.26 24.94
CA GLY A 524 35.27 15.01 25.74
C GLY A 524 34.12 14.52 24.86
N ASP A 525 33.03 14.12 25.50
CA ASP A 525 31.78 13.65 24.88
C ASP A 525 31.87 12.31 24.11
N GLU A 526 32.88 11.49 24.37
CA GLU A 526 32.93 10.14 23.78
C GLU A 526 31.97 9.19 24.49
N ASN A 527 31.16 8.48 23.73
CA ASN A 527 30.26 7.48 24.29
C ASN A 527 31.02 6.19 24.60
N ALA A 528 31.56 6.12 25.81
CA ALA A 528 32.28 4.96 26.29
C ALA A 528 31.35 3.98 27.01
N VAL A 529 31.55 2.68 26.76
CA VAL A 529 30.78 1.60 27.38
C VAL A 529 31.69 0.53 27.95
N TYR A 530 31.23 -0.15 28.99
CA TYR A 530 31.85 -1.35 29.52
C TYR A 530 31.17 -2.58 28.92
N ALA A 531 31.94 -3.54 28.41
CA ALA A 531 31.38 -4.75 27.81
C ALA A 531 32.20 -6.02 28.09
N ASP A 532 31.53 -7.17 28.02
CA ASP A 532 32.20 -8.48 28.01
C ASP A 532 32.99 -8.68 26.69
N PRO A 533 34.13 -9.42 26.70
CA PRO A 533 34.90 -9.71 25.48
C PRO A 533 34.11 -10.44 24.39
N SER A 534 33.08 -11.20 24.78
CA SER A 534 32.16 -11.91 23.89
C SER A 534 31.35 -10.97 22.99
N LEU A 535 31.27 -9.68 23.30
CA LEU A 535 30.64 -8.67 22.43
C LEU A 535 31.22 -8.72 21.02
N PHE A 536 32.56 -8.78 20.89
CA PHE A 536 33.23 -8.77 19.59
C PHE A 536 32.94 -10.03 18.77
N SER A 537 32.86 -11.20 19.43
CA SER A 537 32.56 -12.47 18.75
C SER A 537 31.07 -12.66 18.45
N MET A 538 30.17 -12.14 19.30
CA MET A 538 28.72 -12.23 19.09
C MET A 538 28.27 -11.31 17.94
N PHE A 539 28.76 -10.07 17.93
CA PHE A 539 28.38 -9.06 16.94
C PHE A 539 29.33 -9.00 15.73
N ASP A 540 30.27 -9.93 15.61
CA ASP A 540 31.25 -10.01 14.53
C ASP A 540 31.98 -8.67 14.28
N LEU A 541 32.33 -7.96 15.38
CA LEU A 541 33.03 -6.68 15.35
C LEU A 541 34.52 -6.92 15.05
N ASP A 542 34.83 -7.13 13.78
CA ASP A 542 36.18 -7.40 13.32
C ASP A 542 37.11 -6.21 13.59
N LEU A 543 38.17 -6.41 14.39
CA LEU A 543 39.19 -5.39 14.60
C LEU A 543 39.95 -5.12 13.28
N ILE A 544 40.00 -3.84 12.88
CA ILE A 544 40.86 -3.34 11.79
C ILE A 544 42.33 -3.46 12.20
N LYS A 545 42.63 -3.11 13.46
CA LYS A 545 43.95 -3.22 14.08
C LYS A 545 43.82 -3.83 15.47
N GLY A 546 44.78 -4.66 15.89
CA GLY A 546 44.79 -5.33 17.19
C GLY A 546 44.58 -6.84 17.10
N ASN A 547 44.50 -7.50 18.26
CA ASN A 547 44.36 -8.95 18.34
C ASN A 547 42.88 -9.37 18.43
N LYS A 548 42.38 -10.04 17.38
CA LYS A 548 40.98 -10.51 17.32
C LYS A 548 40.63 -11.56 18.38
N ALA A 549 41.57 -12.45 18.73
CA ALA A 549 41.32 -13.51 19.70
C ALA A 549 41.30 -12.98 21.14
N LYS A 550 41.97 -11.85 21.38
CA LYS A 550 42.04 -11.20 22.68
C LYS A 550 41.89 -9.67 22.51
N PRO A 551 40.66 -9.17 22.27
CA PRO A 551 40.40 -7.75 22.04
C PRO A 551 40.84 -6.85 23.21
N PHE A 552 40.76 -7.37 24.43
CA PHE A 552 41.28 -6.73 25.64
C PHE A 552 42.50 -7.50 26.15
N THR A 553 43.67 -6.85 26.19
CA THR A 553 44.91 -7.49 26.68
C THR A 553 44.89 -7.64 28.20
N ASP A 554 44.29 -6.67 28.88
CA ASP A 554 44.16 -6.51 30.33
C ASP A 554 42.93 -5.63 30.66
N ASP A 555 42.72 -5.32 31.94
CA ASP A 555 41.59 -4.50 32.41
C ASP A 555 41.72 -3.01 32.06
N ASN A 556 42.93 -2.52 31.78
CA ASN A 556 43.18 -1.14 31.38
C ASN A 556 43.19 -1.00 29.85
N SER A 557 42.71 -2.01 29.13
CA SER A 557 42.61 -1.98 27.68
C SER A 557 41.41 -1.17 27.22
N VAL A 558 41.51 -0.53 26.05
CA VAL A 558 40.38 0.12 25.39
C VAL A 558 40.37 -0.19 23.90
N VAL A 559 39.20 -0.53 23.39
CA VAL A 559 38.95 -0.68 21.96
C VAL A 559 38.17 0.55 21.49
N ILE A 560 38.62 1.19 20.41
CA ILE A 560 38.03 2.44 19.91
C ILE A 560 37.54 2.28 18.48
N THR A 561 36.56 3.08 18.07
CA THR A 561 36.14 3.15 16.67
C THR A 561 37.21 3.84 15.81
N GLN A 562 37.15 3.62 14.49
CA GLN A 562 38.07 4.23 13.54
C GLN A 562 38.04 5.76 13.64
N LYS A 563 36.84 6.35 13.68
CA LYS A 563 36.68 7.80 13.80
C LYS A 563 37.29 8.35 15.10
N THR A 564 37.17 7.62 16.21
CA THR A 564 37.79 8.00 17.49
C THR A 564 39.31 7.89 17.43
N ALA A 565 39.84 6.86 16.77
CA ALA A 565 41.28 6.73 16.54
C ALA A 565 41.83 7.91 15.72
N GLU A 566 41.15 8.28 14.63
CA GLU A 566 41.51 9.44 13.80
C GLU A 566 41.43 10.76 14.60
N LYS A 567 40.38 10.93 15.42
CA LYS A 567 40.21 12.11 16.29
C LYS A 567 41.36 12.23 17.31
N PHE A 568 41.74 11.13 17.94
CA PHE A 568 42.74 11.13 19.03
C PHE A 568 44.17 11.21 18.51
N PHE A 569 44.47 10.45 17.45
CA PHE A 569 45.84 10.19 17.00
C PHE A 569 46.16 10.72 15.60
N GLY A 570 45.18 11.22 14.84
CA GLY A 570 45.34 11.58 13.43
C GLY A 570 45.75 10.36 12.61
N ASP A 571 46.77 10.52 11.77
CA ASP A 571 47.30 9.45 10.91
C ASP A 571 48.24 8.46 11.64
N GLN A 572 48.51 8.66 12.92
CA GLN A 572 49.45 7.82 13.65
C GLN A 572 48.83 6.47 14.04
N ASP A 573 49.65 5.43 14.18
CA ASP A 573 49.17 4.12 14.64
C ASP A 573 48.63 4.22 16.09
N PRO A 574 47.35 3.85 16.35
CA PRO A 574 46.75 4.01 17.67
C PRO A 574 47.12 2.87 18.64
N ILE A 575 47.51 1.69 18.15
CA ILE A 575 47.76 0.51 18.99
C ILE A 575 48.91 0.75 19.98
N GLY A 576 48.70 0.34 21.24
CA GLY A 576 49.69 0.45 22.32
C GLY A 576 49.83 1.86 22.91
N LYS A 577 49.12 2.86 22.37
CA LYS A 577 49.12 4.21 22.94
C LYS A 577 48.25 4.30 24.18
N VAL A 578 48.67 5.14 25.10
CA VAL A 578 47.96 5.37 26.37
C VAL A 578 47.15 6.66 26.27
N ILE A 579 45.88 6.57 26.63
CA ILE A 579 44.98 7.70 26.84
C ILE A 579 44.63 7.77 28.33
N THR A 580 44.56 8.97 28.88
CA THR A 580 44.30 9.15 30.31
C THR A 580 42.86 9.63 30.51
N GLY A 581 42.04 8.88 31.24
CA GLY A 581 40.66 9.22 31.60
C GLY A 581 40.60 10.05 32.89
N ASP A 582 40.08 11.28 32.82
CA ASP A 582 39.91 12.23 33.94
C ASP A 582 41.17 12.40 34.84
N ASP A 583 42.38 12.21 34.29
CA ASP A 583 43.66 12.16 35.02
C ASP A 583 43.74 11.07 36.12
N LYS A 584 42.79 10.13 36.13
CA LYS A 584 42.65 9.08 37.15
C LYS A 584 43.13 7.72 36.67
N ILE A 585 42.95 7.43 35.38
CA ILE A 585 43.28 6.12 34.81
C ILE A 585 44.00 6.24 33.47
N ASN A 586 44.99 5.38 33.26
CA ASN A 586 45.65 5.18 31.99
C ASN A 586 45.02 3.97 31.27
N LEU A 587 44.42 4.21 30.12
CA LEU A 587 43.84 3.20 29.24
C LEU A 587 44.76 2.99 28.03
N THR A 588 45.13 1.75 27.74
CA THR A 588 45.97 1.41 26.59
C THR A 588 45.11 0.95 25.43
N VAL A 589 45.27 1.54 24.25
CA VAL A 589 44.51 1.16 23.06
C VAL A 589 44.96 -0.22 22.59
N SER A 590 44.09 -1.22 22.75
CA SER A 590 44.35 -2.62 22.40
C SER A 590 43.80 -3.01 21.02
N GLY A 591 42.84 -2.23 20.50
CA GLY A 591 42.19 -2.51 19.24
C GLY A 591 41.47 -1.32 18.62
N VAL A 592 41.30 -1.37 17.31
CA VAL A 592 40.47 -0.43 16.54
C VAL A 592 39.43 -1.22 15.77
N ILE A 593 38.15 -0.87 15.92
CA ILE A 593 37.04 -1.44 15.17
C ILE A 593 36.52 -0.45 14.12
N PRO A 594 35.84 -0.91 13.06
CA PRO A 594 35.11 -0.04 12.16
C PRO A 594 34.06 0.78 12.92
N ASP A 595 33.70 1.93 12.37
CA ASP A 595 32.60 2.72 12.91
C ASP A 595 31.30 1.91 12.86
N ILE A 596 30.54 1.98 13.96
CA ILE A 596 29.27 1.26 14.04
C ILE A 596 28.29 1.86 13.04
N PRO A 597 27.54 1.03 12.28
CA PRO A 597 26.53 1.53 11.36
C PRO A 597 25.51 2.42 12.08
N LYS A 598 25.10 3.53 11.44
CA LYS A 598 24.11 4.46 12.01
C LYS A 598 22.74 3.82 12.26
N ASN A 599 22.40 2.77 11.53
CA ASN A 599 21.22 1.95 11.72
C ASN A 599 21.46 0.83 12.77
N SER A 600 22.21 1.10 13.83
CA SER A 600 22.28 0.22 15.00
C SER A 600 21.79 0.95 16.23
N SER A 601 21.00 0.25 17.05
CA SER A 601 20.53 0.73 18.35
C SER A 601 21.67 0.89 19.37
N MET A 602 22.84 0.33 19.09
CA MET A 602 24.03 0.45 19.93
C MET A 602 25.03 1.37 19.24
N GLN A 603 25.17 2.60 19.73
CA GLN A 603 26.19 3.55 19.25
C GLN A 603 27.18 3.75 20.39
N TYR A 604 28.46 3.42 20.20
CA TYR A 604 29.53 3.67 21.16
C TYR A 604 30.84 3.96 20.43
N ASP A 605 31.64 4.84 21.02
CA ASP A 605 32.92 5.32 20.47
C ASP A 605 34.11 4.57 21.08
N MET A 606 33.94 4.08 22.30
CA MET A 606 34.97 3.40 23.09
C MET A 606 34.37 2.23 23.88
N VAL A 607 35.07 1.10 23.91
CA VAL A 607 34.67 -0.10 24.65
C VAL A 607 35.79 -0.47 25.62
N MET A 608 35.43 -0.55 26.90
CA MET A 608 36.31 -0.97 28.00
C MET A 608 35.87 -2.34 28.54
N PRO A 609 36.76 -3.14 29.13
CA PRO A 609 36.42 -4.42 29.75
C PRO A 609 35.42 -4.23 30.91
N ILE A 610 34.34 -5.01 30.94
CA ILE A 610 33.41 -4.98 32.08
C ILE A 610 34.05 -5.47 33.38
N SER A 611 35.08 -6.33 33.30
CA SER A 611 35.89 -6.77 34.44
C SER A 611 36.53 -5.60 35.19
N PHE A 612 36.95 -4.57 34.44
CA PHE A 612 37.51 -3.36 35.02
C PHE A 612 36.47 -2.59 35.86
N HIS A 613 35.24 -2.43 35.33
CA HIS A 613 34.13 -1.82 36.09
C HIS A 613 33.78 -2.64 37.34
N PHE A 614 33.75 -3.97 37.25
CA PHE A 614 33.47 -4.84 38.39
C PHE A 614 34.52 -4.72 39.49
N LYS A 615 35.82 -4.62 39.13
CA LYS A 615 36.89 -4.40 40.11
C LYS A 615 36.75 -3.06 40.82
N GLN A 616 36.40 -1.99 40.10
CA GLN A 616 36.15 -0.68 40.72
C GLN A 616 34.99 -0.73 41.71
N GLN A 617 33.89 -1.39 41.33
CA GLN A 617 32.69 -1.51 42.19
C GLN A 617 32.95 -2.41 43.40
N LEU A 618 33.73 -3.48 43.23
CA LEU A 618 34.16 -4.33 44.33
C LEU A 618 35.03 -3.56 45.35
N ALA A 619 35.90 -2.66 44.89
CA ALA A 619 36.67 -1.77 45.76
C ALA A 619 35.78 -0.84 46.60
N LEU A 620 34.58 -0.52 46.10
CA LEU A 620 33.52 0.20 46.82
C LEU A 620 32.63 -0.72 47.67
N LYS A 621 33.04 -1.97 47.90
CA LYS A 621 32.30 -3.03 48.62
C LYS A 621 30.97 -3.43 47.97
N ASN A 622 30.82 -3.22 46.66
CA ASN A 622 29.66 -3.64 45.89
C ASN A 622 30.03 -4.81 44.97
N ASP A 623 29.75 -6.05 45.40
CA ASP A 623 30.00 -7.24 44.57
C ASP A 623 28.92 -7.42 43.51
N LEU A 624 29.08 -6.73 42.38
CA LEU A 624 28.15 -6.79 41.25
C LEU A 624 28.11 -8.17 40.57
N SER A 625 29.09 -9.05 40.82
CA SER A 625 29.11 -10.39 40.23
C SER A 625 28.05 -11.32 40.81
N ASN A 626 27.55 -11.04 42.02
CA ASN A 626 26.51 -11.81 42.70
C ASN A 626 25.30 -10.95 43.13
N ASN A 627 25.27 -9.66 42.78
CA ASN A 627 24.22 -8.74 43.20
C ASN A 627 23.02 -8.76 42.22
N PHE A 628 21.88 -9.26 42.69
CA PHE A 628 20.60 -9.25 41.96
C PHE A 628 19.74 -7.99 42.21
N GLY A 629 20.15 -7.12 43.13
CA GLY A 629 19.45 -5.87 43.43
C GLY A 629 19.87 -4.68 42.55
N PHE A 630 20.91 -4.83 41.72
CA PHE A 630 21.45 -3.74 40.90
C PHE A 630 21.15 -3.94 39.41
N LEU A 631 20.14 -3.20 38.91
CA LEU A 631 19.66 -3.25 37.54
C LEU A 631 20.30 -2.13 36.72
N ASN A 632 21.38 -2.43 35.99
CA ASN A 632 22.09 -1.43 35.18
C ASN A 632 22.81 -2.03 33.96
N TYR A 633 22.46 -3.26 33.56
CA TYR A 633 23.17 -3.98 32.50
C TYR A 633 22.22 -4.39 31.38
N ILE A 634 22.50 -3.94 30.17
CA ILE A 634 21.86 -4.50 28.96
C ILE A 634 22.53 -5.85 28.71
N THR A 635 21.76 -6.93 28.75
CA THR A 635 22.30 -8.28 28.55
C THR A 635 21.80 -8.84 27.22
N PHE A 636 22.74 -9.26 26.38
CA PHE A 636 22.47 -10.01 25.16
C PHE A 636 22.83 -11.47 25.34
N LEU A 637 21.99 -12.35 24.81
CA LEU A 637 22.17 -13.79 24.81
C LEU A 637 22.23 -14.30 23.37
N GLN A 638 23.22 -15.11 23.05
CA GLN A 638 23.27 -15.89 21.82
C GLN A 638 22.60 -17.25 22.09
N ILE A 639 21.50 -17.53 21.41
CA ILE A 639 20.64 -18.69 21.65
C ILE A 639 20.81 -19.69 20.49
N LYS A 640 20.84 -20.99 20.81
CA LYS A 640 20.90 -22.05 19.79
C LYS A 640 19.68 -21.99 18.86
N PRO A 641 19.87 -22.06 17.52
CA PRO A 641 18.76 -22.12 16.57
C PRO A 641 17.77 -23.24 16.89
N GLY A 642 16.48 -22.96 16.79
CA GLY A 642 15.40 -23.93 17.05
C GLY A 642 15.00 -24.12 18.52
N SER A 643 15.60 -23.37 19.45
CA SER A 643 15.20 -23.40 20.87
C SER A 643 13.80 -22.79 21.08
N ASP A 644 13.01 -23.37 22.00
CA ASP A 644 11.73 -22.78 22.43
C ASP A 644 12.00 -21.59 23.36
N LEU A 645 11.83 -20.38 22.81
CA LEU A 645 12.08 -19.12 23.49
C LEU A 645 11.19 -18.92 24.73
N ASN A 646 9.93 -19.36 24.70
CA ASN A 646 9.01 -19.19 25.83
C ASN A 646 9.41 -20.10 26.99
N LYS A 647 9.82 -21.34 26.68
CA LYS A 647 10.34 -22.27 27.68
C LYS A 647 11.67 -21.74 28.26
N LEU A 648 12.56 -21.24 27.40
CA LEU A 648 13.85 -20.71 27.83
C LEU A 648 13.71 -19.46 28.71
N ALA A 649 12.82 -18.53 28.34
CA ALA A 649 12.51 -17.35 29.15
C ALA A 649 12.08 -17.72 30.58
N LYS A 650 11.17 -18.69 30.72
CA LYS A 650 10.75 -19.23 32.03
C LYS A 650 11.89 -19.89 32.80
N GLN A 651 12.78 -20.60 32.11
CA GLN A 651 13.96 -21.19 32.73
C GLN A 651 14.91 -20.10 33.27
N ILE A 652 15.13 -19.01 32.51
CA ILE A 652 15.93 -17.86 32.95
C ILE A 652 15.30 -17.20 34.19
N THR A 653 13.97 -17.02 34.21
CA THR A 653 13.24 -16.58 35.41
C THR A 653 13.52 -17.50 36.60
N GLY A 654 13.49 -18.82 36.40
CA GLY A 654 13.85 -19.79 37.45
C GLY A 654 15.28 -19.64 37.97
N VAL A 655 16.24 -19.33 37.10
CA VAL A 655 17.62 -19.03 37.49
C VAL A 655 17.66 -17.79 38.40
N HIS A 656 16.93 -16.73 38.07
CA HIS A 656 16.84 -15.54 38.91
C HIS A 656 16.23 -15.85 40.28
N VAL A 657 15.04 -16.47 40.32
CA VAL A 657 14.31 -16.74 41.57
C VAL A 657 15.09 -17.69 42.50
N SER A 658 15.85 -18.64 41.95
CA SER A 658 16.69 -19.53 42.77
C SER A 658 17.85 -18.81 43.50
N HIS A 659 18.33 -17.70 42.94
CA HIS A 659 19.40 -16.89 43.55
C HIS A 659 18.84 -15.69 44.34
N SER A 660 17.61 -15.27 44.06
CA SER A 660 16.89 -14.22 44.78
C SER A 660 15.43 -14.64 45.05
N PRO A 661 15.18 -15.51 46.05
CA PRO A 661 13.84 -16.09 46.31
C PRO A 661 12.77 -15.07 46.69
N GLY A 662 13.17 -13.86 47.10
CA GLY A 662 12.27 -12.75 47.42
C GLY A 662 11.76 -11.96 46.22
N ASP A 663 12.32 -12.19 45.02
CA ASP A 663 11.95 -11.47 43.79
C ASP A 663 11.07 -12.33 42.87
N THR A 664 9.87 -12.66 43.36
CA THR A 664 8.95 -13.61 42.68
C THR A 664 8.27 -13.05 41.43
N ASP A 665 8.35 -11.73 41.20
CA ASP A 665 7.67 -11.03 40.11
C ASP A 665 8.62 -10.63 38.96
N ALA A 666 9.81 -11.23 38.89
CA ALA A 666 10.88 -10.94 37.92
C ALA A 666 10.81 -11.82 36.65
N ASP A 667 9.79 -11.65 35.82
CA ASP A 667 9.66 -12.42 34.57
C ASP A 667 10.65 -11.94 33.51
N TYR A 668 11.48 -12.82 32.95
CA TYR A 668 12.34 -12.46 31.83
C TYR A 668 11.66 -12.65 30.49
N LEU A 669 11.91 -11.72 29.57
CA LEU A 669 11.46 -11.75 28.19
C LEU A 669 12.67 -11.70 27.24
N LEU A 670 12.54 -12.36 26.09
CA LEU A 670 13.58 -12.44 25.07
C LEU A 670 13.16 -11.67 23.83
N LEU A 671 13.80 -10.54 23.57
CA LEU A 671 13.53 -9.68 22.42
C LEU A 671 14.59 -9.93 21.32
N PRO A 672 14.21 -10.42 20.13
CA PRO A 672 15.17 -10.59 19.03
C PRO A 672 15.88 -9.29 18.69
N LEU A 673 17.19 -9.37 18.37
CA LEU A 673 18.03 -8.21 18.08
C LEU A 673 17.41 -7.29 17.00
N THR A 674 16.95 -7.89 15.90
CA THR A 674 16.36 -7.19 14.74
C THR A 674 15.00 -6.52 15.00
N LYS A 675 14.42 -6.73 16.19
CA LYS A 675 13.14 -6.12 16.59
C LYS A 675 13.27 -5.06 17.66
N MET A 676 14.43 -4.95 18.31
CA MET A 676 14.58 -4.13 19.51
C MET A 676 14.32 -2.63 19.30
N HIS A 677 14.51 -2.17 18.06
CA HIS A 677 14.28 -0.79 17.67
C HIS A 677 12.79 -0.44 17.52
N LEU A 678 11.96 -1.40 17.10
CA LEU A 678 10.56 -1.14 16.70
C LEU A 678 9.51 -1.76 17.64
N TYR A 679 9.92 -2.66 18.52
CA TYR A 679 9.05 -3.42 19.43
C TYR A 679 9.61 -3.43 20.86
N ASN A 680 8.70 -3.55 21.82
CA ASN A 680 9.03 -3.90 23.20
C ASN A 680 9.17 -5.43 23.35
N ALA A 681 9.72 -5.95 24.45
CA ALA A 681 9.88 -7.40 24.63
C ALA A 681 8.56 -8.20 24.74
N ASP A 682 7.44 -7.56 25.09
CA ASP A 682 6.10 -8.15 25.03
C ASP A 682 5.51 -8.15 23.61
N MET A 683 6.30 -7.74 22.61
CA MET A 683 5.92 -7.58 21.21
C MET A 683 4.88 -6.47 20.97
N SER A 684 4.66 -5.59 21.96
CA SER A 684 3.88 -4.36 21.77
C SER A 684 4.64 -3.34 20.92
N ASP A 685 3.88 -2.38 20.39
CA ASP A 685 4.38 -1.35 19.48
C ASP A 685 5.22 -0.30 20.23
N ASN A 686 6.48 -0.14 19.80
CA ASN A 686 7.38 0.91 20.27
C ASN A 686 7.74 1.93 19.15
N GLY A 687 7.23 1.71 17.94
CA GLY A 687 7.61 2.51 16.75
C GLY A 687 7.21 1.88 15.43
N ILE A 688 6.92 0.57 15.39
CA ILE A 688 6.48 -0.12 14.17
C ILE A 688 5.21 0.51 13.56
N THR A 689 4.29 1.06 14.36
CA THR A 689 3.08 1.72 13.83
C THR A 689 3.42 2.94 12.98
N THR A 690 4.44 3.72 13.34
CA THR A 690 4.92 4.83 12.49
C THR A 690 5.41 4.30 11.15
N VAL A 691 6.26 3.26 11.16
CA VAL A 691 6.77 2.63 9.93
C VAL A 691 5.63 2.14 9.03
N ARG A 692 4.63 1.47 9.62
CA ARG A 692 3.41 1.00 8.91
C ARG A 692 2.63 2.16 8.28
N ILE A 693 2.47 3.27 9.00
CA ILE A 693 1.79 4.46 8.49
C ILE A 693 2.56 5.02 7.28
N PHE A 694 3.88 5.10 7.35
CA PHE A 694 4.71 5.61 6.25
C PHE A 694 4.65 4.70 5.01
N VAL A 695 4.63 3.39 5.18
CA VAL A 695 4.37 2.44 4.06
C VAL A 695 3.03 2.74 3.39
N VAL A 696 1.96 2.91 4.18
CA VAL A 696 0.63 3.24 3.65
C VAL A 696 0.68 4.58 2.90
N ILE A 697 1.31 5.61 3.45
CA ILE A 697 1.45 6.92 2.79
C ILE A 697 2.19 6.79 1.45
N ALA A 698 3.32 6.06 1.40
CA ALA A 698 4.07 5.85 0.17
C ALA A 698 3.19 5.21 -0.92
N VAL A 699 2.44 4.17 -0.57
CA VAL A 699 1.50 3.51 -1.48
C VAL A 699 0.40 4.47 -1.92
N LEU A 700 -0.20 5.24 -1.00
CA LEU A 700 -1.25 6.20 -1.34
C LEU A 700 -0.75 7.27 -2.33
N ILE A 701 0.46 7.80 -2.13
CA ILE A 701 1.07 8.80 -3.04
C ILE A 701 1.29 8.22 -4.42
N LEU A 702 1.84 7.00 -4.51
CA LEU A 702 2.04 6.32 -5.79
C LEU A 702 0.71 6.03 -6.49
N VAL A 703 -0.31 5.59 -5.76
CA VAL A 703 -1.66 5.38 -6.29
C VAL A 703 -2.28 6.68 -6.80
N ILE A 704 -2.14 7.80 -6.08
CA ILE A 704 -2.58 9.13 -6.53
C ILE A 704 -1.88 9.50 -7.85
N ALA A 705 -0.56 9.27 -7.96
CA ALA A 705 0.18 9.54 -9.19
C ALA A 705 -0.29 8.67 -10.37
N CYS A 706 -0.56 7.38 -10.13
CA CYS A 706 -1.13 6.47 -11.12
C CYS A 706 -2.52 6.93 -11.59
N ILE A 707 -3.41 7.22 -10.63
CA ILE A 707 -4.77 7.70 -10.91
C ILE A 707 -4.72 8.97 -11.74
N ASN A 708 -3.83 9.90 -11.38
CA ASN A 708 -3.63 11.13 -12.10
C ASN A 708 -3.24 10.86 -13.57
N TYR A 709 -2.22 10.03 -13.80
CA TYR A 709 -1.82 9.63 -15.15
C TYR A 709 -2.97 9.00 -15.94
N VAL A 710 -3.68 8.03 -15.34
CA VAL A 710 -4.81 7.34 -15.98
C VAL A 710 -5.91 8.33 -16.36
N ASN A 711 -6.27 9.23 -15.45
CA ASN A 711 -7.31 10.23 -15.68
C ASN A 711 -6.97 11.16 -16.86
N LEU A 712 -5.72 11.62 -16.96
CA LEU A 712 -5.27 12.53 -18.02
C LEU A 712 -5.06 11.82 -19.35
N SER A 713 -4.43 10.65 -19.31
CA SER A 713 -4.14 9.85 -20.49
C SER A 713 -5.42 9.39 -21.17
N THR A 714 -6.43 8.99 -20.40
CA THR A 714 -7.75 8.58 -20.93
C THR A 714 -8.52 9.76 -21.52
N ALA A 715 -8.50 10.91 -20.87
CA ALA A 715 -9.10 12.14 -21.39
C ALA A 715 -8.50 12.52 -22.75
N ARG A 716 -7.17 12.48 -22.88
CA ARG A 716 -6.46 12.78 -24.14
C ARG A 716 -6.71 11.75 -25.24
N SER A 717 -6.86 10.48 -24.86
CA SER A 717 -7.07 9.37 -25.80
C SER A 717 -8.31 9.58 -26.68
N MET A 718 -9.34 10.25 -26.16
CA MET A 718 -10.54 10.60 -26.93
C MET A 718 -10.28 11.63 -28.04
N LEU A 719 -9.36 12.59 -27.85
CA LEU A 719 -8.99 13.55 -28.90
C LEU A 719 -8.30 12.88 -30.10
N ARG A 720 -7.73 11.69 -29.90
CA ARG A 720 -7.00 10.92 -30.91
C ARG A 720 -7.84 9.80 -31.53
N ALA A 721 -9.10 9.69 -31.13
CA ALA A 721 -10.00 8.64 -31.60
C ALA A 721 -10.21 8.66 -33.12
N LYS A 722 -10.27 9.85 -33.75
CA LYS A 722 -10.43 10.01 -35.21
C LYS A 722 -9.19 9.52 -35.98
N GLU A 723 -7.99 9.91 -35.52
CA GLU A 723 -6.71 9.45 -36.08
C GLU A 723 -6.61 7.92 -36.03
N ILE A 724 -6.93 7.34 -34.88
CA ILE A 724 -6.77 5.91 -34.62
C ILE A 724 -7.83 5.09 -35.35
N SER A 725 -9.04 5.63 -35.47
CA SER A 725 -10.10 5.05 -36.30
C SER A 725 -9.72 5.03 -37.79
N MET A 726 -9.12 6.11 -38.30
CA MET A 726 -8.57 6.16 -39.65
C MET A 726 -7.49 5.08 -39.87
N ARG A 727 -6.55 4.94 -38.94
CA ARG A 727 -5.50 3.91 -39.04
C ARG A 727 -6.06 2.49 -39.03
N LYS A 728 -7.09 2.22 -38.22
CA LYS A 728 -7.80 0.92 -38.23
C LYS A 728 -8.49 0.66 -39.57
N ILE A 729 -9.06 1.68 -40.21
CA ILE A 729 -9.69 1.56 -41.54
C ILE A 729 -8.66 1.27 -42.62
N ILE A 730 -7.47 1.86 -42.53
CA ILE A 730 -6.34 1.63 -43.46
C ILE A 730 -5.67 0.25 -43.22
N GLY A 731 -6.13 -0.54 -42.24
CA GLY A 731 -5.66 -1.91 -42.00
C GLY A 731 -4.61 -2.05 -40.89
N ALA A 732 -4.38 -1.02 -40.06
CA ALA A 732 -3.48 -1.16 -38.91
C ALA A 732 -4.01 -2.21 -37.91
N ALA A 733 -3.23 -3.27 -37.66
CA ALA A 733 -3.60 -4.28 -36.69
C ALA A 733 -3.69 -3.68 -35.27
N ARG A 734 -4.71 -4.09 -34.50
CA ARG A 734 -4.97 -3.57 -33.14
C ARG A 734 -3.76 -3.71 -32.21
N MET A 735 -2.96 -4.77 -32.38
CA MET A 735 -1.74 -5.00 -31.61
C MET A 735 -0.68 -3.94 -31.86
N HIS A 736 -0.54 -3.41 -33.08
CA HIS A 736 0.40 -2.33 -33.38
C HIS A 736 -0.01 -1.01 -32.70
N LEU A 737 -1.30 -0.72 -32.62
CA LEU A 737 -1.82 0.45 -31.91
C LEU A 737 -1.63 0.32 -30.39
N PHE A 738 -1.86 -0.88 -29.85
CA PHE A 738 -1.61 -1.20 -28.45
C PHE A 738 -0.13 -1.03 -28.10
N MET A 739 0.78 -1.67 -28.85
CA MET A 739 2.22 -1.58 -28.63
C MET A 739 2.75 -0.15 -28.79
N GLN A 740 2.24 0.62 -29.76
CA GLN A 740 2.61 2.03 -29.90
C GLN A 740 2.26 2.83 -28.63
N PHE A 741 1.08 2.60 -28.04
CA PHE A 741 0.65 3.33 -26.84
C PHE A 741 1.41 2.91 -25.58
N ILE A 742 1.69 1.61 -25.45
CA ILE A 742 2.55 1.10 -24.37
C ILE A 742 3.94 1.73 -24.46
N ILE A 743 4.53 1.82 -25.66
CA ILE A 743 5.83 2.48 -25.87
C ILE A 743 5.76 3.99 -25.56
N GLU A 744 4.66 4.66 -25.93
CA GLU A 744 4.46 6.08 -25.60
C GLU A 744 4.38 6.31 -24.08
N THR A 745 3.68 5.43 -23.38
CA THR A 745 3.55 5.47 -21.91
C THR A 745 4.88 5.12 -21.23
N ALA A 746 5.56 4.07 -21.68
CA ALA A 746 6.86 3.67 -21.15
C ALA A 746 7.89 4.79 -21.30
N LEU A 747 7.91 5.50 -22.43
CA LEU A 747 8.79 6.64 -22.65
C LEU A 747 8.53 7.78 -21.65
N LEU A 748 7.25 8.11 -21.40
CA LEU A 748 6.87 9.08 -20.36
C LEU A 748 7.35 8.68 -18.98
N PHE A 749 7.18 7.40 -18.63
CA PHE A 749 7.61 6.85 -17.35
C PHE A 749 9.13 6.87 -17.18
N ILE A 750 9.88 6.51 -18.22
CA ILE A 750 11.35 6.56 -18.19
C ILE A 750 11.82 8.00 -17.97
N ILE A 751 11.25 8.97 -18.70
CA ILE A 751 11.59 10.39 -18.52
C ILE A 751 11.24 10.84 -17.09
N ALA A 752 10.06 10.48 -16.59
CA ALA A 752 9.63 10.83 -15.25
C ALA A 752 10.51 10.19 -14.17
N ALA A 753 10.95 8.94 -14.36
CA ALA A 753 11.84 8.22 -13.47
C ALA A 753 13.24 8.82 -13.44
N VAL A 754 13.80 9.21 -14.59
CA VAL A 754 15.08 9.94 -14.65
C VAL A 754 14.98 11.25 -13.88
N PHE A 755 13.92 12.03 -14.08
CA PHE A 755 13.70 13.25 -13.29
C PHE A 755 13.45 12.95 -11.81
N ALA A 756 12.81 11.82 -11.47
CA ALA A 756 12.60 11.43 -10.08
C ALA A 756 13.93 11.12 -9.39
N VAL A 757 14.84 10.40 -10.06
CA VAL A 757 16.19 10.12 -9.55
C VAL A 757 16.98 11.41 -9.33
N VAL A 758 16.94 12.34 -10.30
CA VAL A 758 17.58 13.66 -10.15
C VAL A 758 16.98 14.44 -8.98
N LEU A 759 15.65 14.42 -8.85
CA LEU A 759 14.94 15.11 -7.77
C LEU A 759 15.23 14.50 -6.40
N ILE A 760 15.33 13.17 -6.29
CA ILE A 760 15.75 12.47 -5.07
C ILE A 760 17.14 12.93 -4.66
N TYR A 761 18.09 12.97 -5.59
CA TYR A 761 19.47 13.40 -5.29
C TYR A 761 19.52 14.87 -4.80
N LEU A 762 18.71 15.74 -5.40
CA LEU A 762 18.62 17.16 -5.01
C LEU A 762 17.93 17.35 -3.66
N LEU A 763 16.88 16.56 -3.38
CA LEU A 763 16.12 16.65 -2.13
C LEU A 763 16.76 15.89 -0.97
N MET A 764 17.69 14.96 -1.22
CA MET A 764 18.29 14.12 -0.18
C MET A 764 18.90 14.91 0.98
N PRO A 765 19.67 16.01 0.77
CA PRO A 765 20.20 16.80 1.88
C PRO A 765 19.10 17.43 2.75
N VAL A 766 18.03 17.91 2.12
CA VAL A 766 16.86 18.47 2.82
C VAL A 766 16.15 17.36 3.58
N PHE A 767 15.96 16.21 2.95
CA PHE A 767 15.32 15.05 3.55
C PHE A 767 16.09 14.52 4.76
N ASN A 768 17.42 14.42 4.67
CA ASN A 768 18.30 14.03 5.76
C ASN A 768 18.23 15.03 6.93
N LYS A 769 18.17 16.33 6.64
CA LYS A 769 17.98 17.36 7.67
C LYS A 769 16.63 17.25 8.39
N VAL A 770 15.54 17.01 7.65
CA VAL A 770 14.18 16.92 8.20
C VAL A 770 13.98 15.60 8.96
N SER A 771 14.43 14.47 8.39
CA SER A 771 14.37 13.16 9.05
C SER A 771 15.41 12.99 10.15
N GLY A 772 16.45 13.81 10.17
CA GLY A 772 17.59 13.71 11.09
C GLY A 772 18.36 12.40 10.92
N LYS A 773 18.45 11.95 9.67
CA LYS A 773 19.13 10.73 9.22
C LYS A 773 20.19 11.11 8.20
N ASP A 774 21.16 10.23 7.98
CA ASP A 774 22.18 10.40 6.95
C ASP A 774 22.07 9.29 5.91
N MET A 775 20.93 9.25 5.22
CA MET A 775 20.71 8.30 4.14
C MET A 775 21.52 8.72 2.91
N ALA A 776 22.22 7.75 2.32
CA ALA A 776 22.93 7.94 1.06
C ALA A 776 22.14 7.28 -0.08
N PHE A 777 21.82 8.05 -1.12
CA PHE A 777 21.25 7.50 -2.34
C PHE A 777 22.36 7.00 -3.26
N ASN A 778 22.87 5.79 -2.98
CA ASN A 778 23.94 5.20 -3.75
C ASN A 778 23.41 4.30 -4.88
N LEU A 779 23.59 4.73 -6.13
CA LEU A 779 23.23 3.94 -7.31
C LEU A 779 24.11 2.69 -7.51
N SER A 780 25.21 2.54 -6.76
CA SER A 780 25.99 1.30 -6.76
C SER A 780 25.35 0.19 -5.93
N ASP A 781 24.39 0.52 -5.06
CA ASP A 781 23.68 -0.48 -4.25
C ASP A 781 22.57 -1.17 -5.06
N TYR A 782 22.62 -2.50 -5.11
CA TYR A 782 21.62 -3.30 -5.82
C TYR A 782 20.23 -3.20 -5.18
N HIS A 783 20.14 -2.94 -3.86
CA HIS A 783 18.86 -2.77 -3.16
C HIS A 783 18.13 -1.52 -3.65
N VAL A 784 18.85 -0.43 -3.93
CA VAL A 784 18.29 0.80 -4.49
C VAL A 784 17.74 0.53 -5.89
N TRP A 785 18.44 -0.24 -6.72
CA TRP A 785 17.94 -0.65 -8.03
C TRP A 785 16.70 -1.55 -7.95
N LEU A 786 16.68 -2.50 -7.01
CA LEU A 786 15.53 -3.34 -6.78
C LEU A 786 14.32 -2.48 -6.39
N LEU A 787 14.48 -1.55 -5.44
CA LEU A 787 13.42 -0.61 -5.03
C LEU A 787 12.94 0.28 -6.19
N LEU A 788 13.87 0.85 -6.98
CA LEU A 788 13.54 1.69 -8.12
C LEU A 788 12.79 0.91 -9.21
N LEU A 789 13.32 -0.25 -9.61
CA LEU A 789 12.73 -1.06 -10.67
C LEU A 789 11.37 -1.61 -10.25
N THR A 790 11.23 -2.04 -8.99
CA THR A 790 9.95 -2.52 -8.45
C THR A 790 8.91 -1.39 -8.44
N ALA A 791 9.25 -0.21 -7.91
CA ALA A 791 8.34 0.95 -7.89
C ALA A 791 7.94 1.40 -9.31
N ILE A 792 8.90 1.49 -10.24
CA ILE A 792 8.64 1.89 -11.63
C ILE A 792 7.79 0.83 -12.35
N ALA A 793 8.12 -0.46 -12.23
CA ALA A 793 7.38 -1.54 -12.88
C ALA A 793 5.94 -1.63 -12.37
N ALA A 794 5.74 -1.55 -11.05
CA ALA A 794 4.41 -1.53 -10.43
C ALA A 794 3.56 -0.37 -10.97
N THR A 795 4.14 0.85 -10.95
CA THR A 795 3.45 2.07 -11.36
C THR A 795 3.13 2.05 -12.86
N LEU A 796 4.05 1.56 -13.69
CA LEU A 796 3.84 1.40 -15.13
C LEU A 796 2.74 0.38 -15.42
N ALA A 797 2.75 -0.78 -14.76
CA ALA A 797 1.73 -1.81 -14.93
C ALA A 797 0.33 -1.30 -14.56
N ALA A 798 0.22 -0.62 -13.41
CA ALA A 798 -1.03 -0.04 -12.93
C ALA A 798 -1.56 1.06 -13.87
N SER A 799 -0.68 1.86 -14.45
CA SER A 799 -1.03 3.08 -15.20
C SER A 799 -1.26 2.88 -16.70
N SER A 800 -0.65 1.86 -17.31
CA SER A 800 -0.55 1.77 -18.78
C SER A 800 -1.64 0.93 -19.46
N ILE A 801 -2.20 -0.04 -18.74
CA ILE A 801 -3.01 -1.09 -19.36
C ILE A 801 -4.43 -0.60 -19.68
N TYR A 802 -5.04 0.16 -18.76
CA TYR A 802 -6.40 0.66 -18.95
C TYR A 802 -6.56 1.62 -20.15
N PRO A 803 -5.76 2.69 -20.30
CA PRO A 803 -5.91 3.60 -21.44
C PRO A 803 -5.62 2.91 -22.79
N ALA A 804 -4.63 2.01 -22.82
CA ALA A 804 -4.27 1.25 -24.02
C ALA A 804 -5.41 0.35 -24.51
N LEU A 805 -6.11 -0.31 -23.58
CA LEU A 805 -7.25 -1.18 -23.87
C LEU A 805 -8.46 -0.38 -24.35
N LEU A 806 -8.78 0.73 -23.68
CA LEU A 806 -9.87 1.65 -24.06
C LEU A 806 -9.71 2.17 -25.50
N LEU A 807 -8.48 2.53 -25.89
CA LEU A 807 -8.17 2.97 -27.25
C LEU A 807 -8.30 1.86 -28.30
N SER A 808 -7.88 0.65 -27.93
CA SER A 808 -7.92 -0.50 -28.83
C SER A 808 -9.37 -0.92 -29.17
N SER A 809 -10.34 -0.60 -28.31
CA SER A 809 -11.76 -0.99 -28.47
C SER A 809 -12.60 -0.05 -29.33
N PHE A 810 -12.11 1.16 -29.68
CA PHE A 810 -12.90 2.12 -30.46
C PHE A 810 -13.35 1.58 -31.84
N GLU A 811 -14.66 1.69 -32.10
CA GLU A 811 -15.30 1.37 -33.38
C GLU A 811 -15.11 2.50 -34.41
N PRO A 812 -14.45 2.23 -35.56
CA PRO A 812 -14.10 3.28 -36.52
C PRO A 812 -15.31 4.04 -37.10
N LEU A 813 -16.43 3.33 -37.32
CA LEU A 813 -17.64 3.89 -37.94
C LEU A 813 -18.38 4.88 -37.03
N LYS A 814 -18.39 4.66 -35.71
CA LYS A 814 -19.00 5.59 -34.75
C LYS A 814 -18.14 6.84 -34.57
N ALA A 815 -16.81 6.68 -34.63
CA ALA A 815 -15.87 7.78 -34.49
C ALA A 815 -15.91 8.77 -35.65
N LEU A 816 -16.06 8.29 -36.89
CA LEU A 816 -16.16 9.13 -38.09
C LEU A 816 -17.49 9.88 -38.22
N LYS A 817 -18.59 9.33 -37.69
CA LYS A 817 -19.91 9.97 -37.71
C LYS A 817 -20.09 11.09 -36.67
N GLY A 818 -19.03 11.49 -35.95
CA GLY A 818 -19.11 12.51 -34.90
C GLY A 818 -19.89 12.11 -33.65
N LYS A 819 -20.45 10.90 -33.61
CA LYS A 819 -21.16 10.32 -32.45
C LYS A 819 -20.19 9.68 -31.45
N ILE A 820 -19.05 10.33 -31.20
CA ILE A 820 -18.17 9.99 -30.08
C ILE A 820 -18.74 10.68 -28.84
N SER A 821 -19.95 10.30 -28.42
CA SER A 821 -20.32 10.55 -27.03
C SER A 821 -19.54 9.56 -26.19
N ALA A 822 -18.69 10.07 -25.29
CA ALA A 822 -18.06 9.25 -24.27
C ALA A 822 -19.15 8.38 -23.63
N GLY A 823 -18.94 7.06 -23.59
CA GLY A 823 -19.90 6.17 -22.96
C GLY A 823 -20.15 6.62 -21.53
N ILE A 824 -21.38 6.51 -21.03
CA ILE A 824 -21.74 6.87 -19.64
C ILE A 824 -20.79 6.20 -18.63
N GLY A 825 -20.27 5.00 -18.94
CA GLY A 825 -19.28 4.27 -18.14
C GLY A 825 -17.90 4.96 -18.04
N ASP A 826 -17.40 5.57 -19.12
CA ASP A 826 -16.08 6.23 -19.14
C ASP A 826 -16.06 7.50 -18.26
N VAL A 827 -17.19 8.20 -18.21
CA VAL A 827 -17.38 9.37 -17.35
C VAL A 827 -17.50 8.96 -15.89
N LEU A 828 -18.23 7.88 -15.59
CA LEU A 828 -18.42 7.38 -14.23
C LEU A 828 -17.11 6.86 -13.62
N PHE A 829 -16.30 6.12 -14.39
CA PHE A 829 -15.02 5.60 -13.92
C PHE A 829 -14.06 6.72 -13.50
N ARG A 830 -13.92 7.78 -14.32
CA ARG A 830 -13.12 8.96 -13.94
C ARG A 830 -13.64 9.63 -12.67
N LYS A 831 -14.98 9.72 -12.51
CA LYS A 831 -15.58 10.27 -11.29
C LYS A 831 -15.17 9.46 -10.05
N ILE A 832 -15.21 8.13 -10.13
CA ILE A 832 -14.77 7.25 -9.03
C ILE A 832 -13.28 7.48 -8.73
N LEU A 833 -12.43 7.50 -9.75
CA LEU A 833 -10.99 7.73 -9.58
C LEU A 833 -10.69 9.09 -8.91
N VAL A 834 -11.38 10.16 -9.32
CA VAL A 834 -11.26 11.48 -8.70
C VAL A 834 -11.73 11.44 -7.24
N VAL A 835 -12.85 10.77 -6.94
CA VAL A 835 -13.31 10.60 -5.55
C VAL A 835 -12.25 9.89 -4.72
N THR A 836 -11.71 8.75 -5.19
CA THR A 836 -10.67 7.99 -4.47
C THR A 836 -9.41 8.82 -4.20
N GLN A 837 -8.92 9.56 -5.20
CA GLN A 837 -7.78 10.47 -5.07
C GLN A 837 -8.00 11.52 -3.97
N PHE A 838 -9.16 12.19 -4.00
CA PHE A 838 -9.48 13.22 -3.01
C PHE A 838 -9.72 12.61 -1.63
N THR A 839 -10.29 11.40 -1.55
CA THR A 839 -10.44 10.68 -0.28
C THR A 839 -9.09 10.49 0.40
N PHE A 840 -8.07 10.01 -0.34
CA PHE A 840 -6.72 9.84 0.21
C PHE A 840 -6.09 11.17 0.63
N SER A 841 -6.23 12.22 -0.19
CA SER A 841 -5.72 13.54 0.16
C SER A 841 -6.35 14.11 1.43
N ILE A 842 -7.68 13.96 1.59
CA ILE A 842 -8.41 14.45 2.77
C ILE A 842 -8.02 13.64 4.02
N ILE A 843 -7.82 12.32 3.90
CA ILE A 843 -7.32 11.49 5.01
C ILE A 843 -5.95 12.00 5.49
N LEU A 844 -5.04 12.32 4.57
CA LEU A 844 -3.73 12.89 4.91
C LEU A 844 -3.84 14.28 5.55
N ILE A 845 -4.74 15.14 5.06
CA ILE A 845 -5.00 16.45 5.69
C ILE A 845 -5.49 16.28 7.14
N ILE A 846 -6.51 15.43 7.35
CA ILE A 846 -7.06 15.18 8.69
C ILE A 846 -5.97 14.63 9.61
N GLY A 847 -5.20 13.64 9.14
CA GLY A 847 -4.08 13.08 9.90
C GLY A 847 -3.05 14.14 10.30
N THR A 848 -2.74 15.05 9.39
CA THR A 848 -1.77 16.15 9.65
C THR A 848 -2.27 17.06 10.77
N ILE A 849 -3.56 17.45 10.72
CA ILE A 849 -4.17 18.31 11.75
C ILE A 849 -4.17 17.60 13.10
N VAL A 850 -4.54 16.31 13.15
CA VAL A 850 -4.59 15.54 14.39
C VAL A 850 -3.20 15.32 14.99
N ILE A 851 -2.21 14.90 14.19
CA ILE A 851 -0.83 14.67 14.65
C ILE A 851 -0.22 15.97 15.16
N THR A 852 -0.32 17.06 14.38
CA THR A 852 0.21 18.36 14.80
C THR A 852 -0.51 18.88 16.05
N GLY A 853 -1.83 18.67 16.14
CA GLY A 853 -2.62 18.98 17.34
C GLY A 853 -2.16 18.20 18.57
N GLN A 854 -1.90 16.90 18.43
CA GLN A 854 -1.40 16.06 19.52
C GLN A 854 0.01 16.47 19.96
N LEU A 855 0.91 16.78 19.00
CA LEU A 855 2.26 17.27 19.32
C LEU A 855 2.23 18.63 20.03
N ASN A 856 1.37 19.54 19.58
CA ASN A 856 1.18 20.82 20.24
C ASN A 856 0.60 20.64 21.65
N PHE A 857 -0.37 19.75 21.82
CA PHE A 857 -0.94 19.41 23.13
C PHE A 857 0.15 18.92 24.09
N ILE A 858 1.03 18.02 23.66
CA ILE A 858 2.15 17.52 24.49
C ILE A 858 3.09 18.66 24.91
N ARG A 859 3.36 19.64 24.03
CA ARG A 859 4.24 20.77 24.34
C ARG A 859 3.62 21.81 25.27
N THR A 860 2.32 22.06 25.15
CA THR A 860 1.63 23.11 25.91
C THR A 860 1.01 22.60 27.21
N THR A 861 0.84 21.30 27.37
CA THR A 861 0.28 20.72 28.59
C THR A 861 1.24 20.97 29.76
N GLY A 862 0.68 21.46 30.87
CA GLY A 862 1.47 21.74 32.07
C GLY A 862 2.08 20.45 32.64
N VAL A 863 3.41 20.37 32.65
CA VAL A 863 4.17 19.21 33.17
C VAL A 863 4.12 19.05 34.69
N GLY A 864 3.43 19.95 35.40
CA GLY A 864 3.31 19.92 36.87
C GLY A 864 4.45 20.63 37.63
N TYR A 865 5.42 21.19 36.91
CA TYR A 865 6.50 22.04 37.42
C TYR A 865 6.91 23.12 36.42
N ASP A 866 7.56 24.17 36.92
CA ASP A 866 8.02 25.31 36.13
C ASP A 866 9.47 25.11 35.66
N LYS A 867 9.61 24.58 34.45
CA LYS A 867 10.89 24.38 33.75
C LYS A 867 11.40 25.61 32.98
N THR A 868 10.64 26.70 32.93
CA THR A 868 10.93 27.82 32.04
C THR A 868 12.20 28.57 32.44
N HIS A 869 13.08 28.83 31.48
CA HIS A 869 14.34 29.56 31.69
C HIS A 869 15.21 28.98 32.81
N VAL A 870 15.28 27.65 32.90
CA VAL A 870 16.14 26.94 33.85
C VAL A 870 17.37 26.41 33.13
N ILE A 871 18.55 26.84 33.58
CA ILE A 871 19.86 26.34 33.15
C ILE A 871 20.26 25.20 34.08
N THR A 872 20.81 24.11 33.53
CA THR A 872 21.31 22.99 34.31
C THR A 872 22.64 22.45 33.80
N PHE A 873 23.50 22.00 34.72
CA PHE A 873 24.77 21.35 34.44
C PHE A 873 25.20 20.46 35.62
N TRP A 874 26.15 19.56 35.37
CA TRP A 874 26.73 18.69 36.40
C TRP A 874 27.77 19.47 37.23
N MET A 875 27.68 19.40 38.56
CA MET A 875 28.51 20.17 39.49
C MET A 875 29.95 19.66 39.55
N ARG A 876 30.17 18.34 39.43
CA ARG A 876 31.49 17.72 39.63
C ARG A 876 32.10 18.12 40.98
N ASP A 877 33.35 18.57 41.03
CA ASP A 877 34.07 18.93 42.27
C ASP A 877 33.52 20.20 42.97
N MET A 878 32.59 20.90 42.32
CA MET A 878 31.86 22.05 42.87
C MET A 878 30.85 21.63 43.96
N ASP A 879 30.47 20.36 44.04
CA ASP A 879 29.48 19.81 44.99
C ASP A 879 29.82 20.13 46.46
N LYS A 880 31.11 20.00 46.83
CA LYS A 880 31.65 20.31 48.16
C LYS A 880 31.56 21.80 48.53
N HIS A 881 31.44 22.66 47.54
CA HIS A 881 31.42 24.12 47.67
C HIS A 881 30.08 24.75 47.30
N TYR A 882 29.02 23.93 47.20
CA TYR A 882 27.71 24.36 46.70
C TYR A 882 27.13 25.57 47.43
N ASP A 883 27.21 25.65 48.76
CA ASP A 883 26.62 26.75 49.50
C ASP A 883 27.27 28.10 49.17
N ALA A 884 28.59 28.11 48.98
CA ALA A 884 29.34 29.29 48.53
C ALA A 884 28.97 29.66 47.09
N VAL A 885 28.93 28.68 46.20
CA VAL A 885 28.55 28.88 44.79
C VAL A 885 27.12 29.39 44.67
N LYS A 886 26.19 28.83 45.42
CA LYS A 886 24.79 29.26 45.48
C LYS A 886 24.68 30.71 45.94
N ALA A 887 25.38 31.08 47.01
CA ALA A 887 25.39 32.46 47.49
C ALA A 887 25.95 33.44 46.44
N GLU A 888 27.02 33.07 45.72
CA GLU A 888 27.59 33.90 44.66
C GLU A 888 26.70 34.02 43.43
N LEU A 889 26.04 32.93 43.00
CA LEU A 889 25.10 32.95 41.89
C LEU A 889 23.85 33.77 42.22
N LEU A 890 23.32 33.68 43.45
CA LEU A 890 22.16 34.46 43.88
C LEU A 890 22.44 35.98 43.96
N LYS A 891 23.70 36.40 44.06
CA LYS A 891 24.09 37.83 43.97
C LYS A 891 24.03 38.37 42.54
N GLN A 892 24.02 37.50 41.52
CA GLN A 892 24.06 37.94 40.13
C GLN A 892 22.69 38.45 39.68
N PRO A 893 22.62 39.66 39.06
CA PRO A 893 21.39 40.16 38.48
C PRO A 893 20.82 39.17 37.46
N GLY A 894 19.51 38.89 37.56
CA GLY A 894 18.83 37.96 36.66
C GLY A 894 18.80 36.50 37.13
N VAL A 895 19.39 36.15 38.27
CA VAL A 895 19.21 34.84 38.94
C VAL A 895 18.02 34.92 39.90
N LEU A 896 16.98 34.11 39.65
CA LEU A 896 15.75 34.06 40.45
C LEU A 896 15.77 32.96 41.51
N GLY A 897 16.67 32.00 41.38
CA GLY A 897 16.81 30.88 42.31
C GLY A 897 17.90 29.92 41.88
N VAL A 898 18.37 29.11 42.84
CA VAL A 898 19.35 28.04 42.61
C VAL A 898 18.99 26.84 43.49
N THR A 899 18.96 25.65 42.89
CA THR A 899 18.72 24.37 43.59
C THR A 899 19.55 23.25 42.97
N ARG A 900 19.53 22.05 43.55
CA ARG A 900 20.27 20.88 43.05
C ARG A 900 19.50 19.57 43.22
N SER A 901 19.90 18.55 42.46
CA SER A 901 19.41 17.16 42.54
C SER A 901 20.51 16.16 42.16
N ASN A 902 20.25 14.86 42.27
CA ASN A 902 21.15 13.82 41.74
C ASN A 902 20.94 13.50 40.25
N GLN A 903 19.83 13.96 39.65
CA GLN A 903 19.45 13.62 38.28
C GLN A 903 18.49 14.64 37.67
N ASN A 904 18.15 14.48 36.39
CA ASN A 904 17.26 15.42 35.70
C ASN A 904 15.80 15.32 36.19
N ILE A 905 15.16 16.46 36.46
CA ILE A 905 13.74 16.51 36.83
C ILE A 905 12.81 16.05 35.68
N ILE A 906 13.26 16.16 34.42
CA ILE A 906 12.45 15.77 33.24
C ILE A 906 12.52 14.27 32.91
N HIS A 907 13.50 13.56 33.47
CA HIS A 907 13.75 12.14 33.21
C HIS A 907 14.38 11.48 34.43
N PHE A 908 13.57 10.81 35.24
CA PHE A 908 14.07 10.08 36.39
C PHE A 908 14.73 8.79 35.90
N GLN A 909 15.98 8.60 36.30
CA GLN A 909 16.74 7.39 36.09
C GLN A 909 16.69 6.54 37.36
N GLY A 910 16.59 5.23 37.16
CA GLY A 910 16.50 4.28 38.25
C GLY A 910 15.09 4.12 38.82
N PHE A 911 14.94 3.03 39.54
CA PHE A 911 13.70 2.59 40.16
C PHE A 911 14.05 1.69 41.35
N THR A 912 13.12 1.54 42.28
CA THR A 912 13.28 0.62 43.41
C THR A 912 11.96 -0.07 43.71
N GLY A 913 12.06 -1.38 43.96
CA GLY A 913 10.99 -2.18 44.56
C GLY A 913 11.25 -2.50 46.04
N ASP A 914 12.44 -2.17 46.59
CA ASP A 914 12.71 -2.32 48.03
C ASP A 914 12.12 -1.13 48.80
N VAL A 915 10.79 -1.11 48.82
CA VAL A 915 9.96 -0.16 49.56
C VAL A 915 9.04 -0.91 50.51
N ASP A 916 8.83 -0.37 51.71
CA ASP A 916 7.95 -0.96 52.71
C ASP A 916 7.20 0.13 53.49
N TRP A 917 5.97 -0.13 53.90
CA TRP A 917 5.09 0.84 54.56
C TRP A 917 4.06 0.13 55.45
N ASP A 918 3.40 0.92 56.31
CA ASP A 918 2.42 0.37 57.24
C ASP A 918 1.18 -0.16 56.51
N GLY A 919 0.90 -1.46 56.70
CA GLY A 919 -0.23 -2.14 56.07
C GLY A 919 0.01 -2.61 54.63
N ARG A 920 1.27 -2.67 54.17
CA ARG A 920 1.64 -3.28 52.88
C ARG A 920 1.23 -4.75 52.83
N ASP A 921 0.58 -5.17 51.74
CA ASP A 921 0.39 -6.59 51.43
C ASP A 921 1.75 -7.19 51.00
N PRO A 922 2.24 -8.28 51.64
CA PRO A 922 3.50 -8.93 51.25
C PRO A 922 3.57 -9.37 49.79
N LYS A 923 2.42 -9.58 49.13
CA LYS A 923 2.34 -9.92 47.70
C LYS A 923 2.35 -8.70 46.78
N GLN A 924 2.28 -7.49 47.32
CA GLN A 924 2.25 -6.25 46.56
C GLN A 924 3.66 -5.67 46.47
N ASN A 925 4.24 -5.65 45.26
CA ASN A 925 5.48 -4.95 44.94
C ASN A 925 5.18 -3.73 44.07
N ILE A 926 5.39 -2.52 44.62
CA ILE A 926 5.23 -1.26 43.91
C ILE A 926 6.62 -0.79 43.51
N ILE A 927 6.84 -0.66 42.21
CA ILE A 927 8.03 0.00 41.70
C ILE A 927 7.83 1.51 41.81
N MET A 928 8.80 2.18 42.41
CA MET A 928 8.82 3.63 42.55
C MET A 928 10.11 4.22 41.98
N HIS A 929 10.04 5.47 41.50
CA HIS A 929 11.19 6.19 40.96
C HIS A 929 11.74 7.21 41.98
N PRO A 930 12.89 6.93 42.62
CA PRO A 930 13.45 7.83 43.61
C PRO A 930 14.27 8.95 42.95
N ILE A 931 14.16 10.16 43.50
CA ILE A 931 15.00 11.31 43.18
C ILE A 931 15.55 11.93 44.47
N VAL A 932 16.86 12.17 44.49
CA VAL A 932 17.49 12.92 45.57
C VAL A 932 17.36 14.40 45.25
N VAL A 933 16.80 15.17 46.19
CA VAL A 933 16.50 16.59 45.99
C VAL A 933 17.08 17.44 47.10
N ASP A 934 17.41 18.68 46.77
CA ASP A 934 17.70 19.71 47.77
C ASP A 934 16.40 20.25 48.39
N ARG A 935 16.53 20.92 49.54
CA ARG A 935 15.39 21.50 50.27
C ARG A 935 14.57 22.50 49.46
N ASP A 936 15.22 23.21 48.54
CA ASP A 936 14.60 24.28 47.76
C ASP A 936 14.00 23.76 46.44
N LEU A 937 14.11 22.48 46.11
CA LEU A 937 13.72 21.98 44.79
C LEU A 937 12.21 22.09 44.53
N VAL A 938 11.38 21.70 45.50
CA VAL A 938 9.91 21.73 45.39
C VAL A 938 9.42 23.18 45.18
N SER A 939 9.99 24.13 45.93
CA SER A 939 9.65 25.56 45.81
C SER A 939 10.21 26.20 44.55
N PHE A 940 11.45 25.89 44.16
CA PHE A 940 12.12 26.38 42.95
C PHE A 940 11.33 26.03 41.68
N PHE A 941 10.88 24.78 41.58
CA PHE A 941 10.07 24.29 40.47
C PHE A 941 8.58 24.60 40.62
N LYS A 942 8.18 25.30 41.70
CA LYS A 942 6.78 25.65 42.01
C LYS A 942 5.86 24.43 42.00
N MET A 943 6.36 23.29 42.48
CA MET A 943 5.57 22.07 42.56
C MET A 943 4.51 22.22 43.65
N LYS A 944 3.29 21.74 43.36
CA LYS A 944 2.17 21.87 44.30
C LYS A 944 2.21 20.75 45.33
N LEU A 945 2.37 21.08 46.61
CA LEU A 945 2.12 20.15 47.72
C LEU A 945 0.61 19.99 47.94
N VAL A 946 0.15 18.76 47.98
CA VAL A 946 -1.25 18.37 48.22
C VAL A 946 -1.50 18.20 49.72
N ALA A 947 -0.50 17.70 50.46
CA ALA A 947 -0.53 17.53 51.90
C ALA A 947 0.89 17.62 52.49
N GLY A 948 1.00 18.01 53.76
CA GLY A 948 2.27 18.04 54.49
C GLY A 948 3.20 19.20 54.13
N THR A 949 4.49 19.05 54.41
CA THR A 949 5.52 20.09 54.25
C THR A 949 6.69 19.61 53.38
N SER A 950 7.56 20.54 52.97
CA SER A 950 8.81 20.21 52.28
C SER A 950 9.97 20.00 53.25
N PHE A 951 11.15 19.64 52.72
CA PHE A 951 12.37 19.47 53.51
C PHE A 951 12.85 20.81 54.08
N THR A 952 13.46 20.76 55.26
CA THR A 952 14.06 21.91 55.97
C THR A 952 15.57 22.06 55.73
N GLY A 953 16.22 20.97 55.28
CA GLY A 953 17.67 20.82 55.16
C GLY A 953 18.36 20.37 56.44
N GLY A 954 17.60 20.01 57.48
CA GLY A 954 18.15 19.50 58.74
C GLY A 954 18.59 18.04 58.64
N LYS A 955 19.39 17.55 59.60
CA LYS A 955 19.82 16.13 59.62
C LYS A 955 18.64 15.15 59.68
N MET A 956 17.50 15.55 60.26
CA MET A 956 16.31 14.69 60.31
C MET A 956 15.70 14.41 58.93
N ASP A 957 15.95 15.29 57.94
CA ASP A 957 15.39 15.12 56.58
C ASP A 957 15.97 13.92 55.83
N THR A 958 17.11 13.36 56.26
CA THR A 958 17.66 12.13 55.67
C THR A 958 16.79 10.90 55.91
N ALA A 959 15.84 10.98 56.86
CA ALA A 959 14.82 9.97 57.13
C ALA A 959 13.41 10.47 56.81
N HIS A 960 13.28 11.50 55.95
CA HIS A 960 12.00 12.01 55.49
C HIS A 960 11.79 11.72 54.00
N TYR A 961 10.53 11.46 53.63
CA TYR A 961 10.13 11.17 52.27
C TYR A 961 8.95 12.03 51.83
N ILE A 962 8.98 12.48 50.58
CA ILE A 962 7.83 13.11 49.92
C ILE A 962 7.43 12.23 48.74
N LEU A 963 6.16 11.86 48.66
CA LEU A 963 5.63 10.95 47.63
C LEU A 963 4.67 11.70 46.70
N ASN A 964 4.46 11.23 45.47
CA ASN A 964 3.41 11.79 44.61
C ASN A 964 2.02 11.17 44.88
N GLU A 965 0.96 11.80 44.36
CA GLU A 965 -0.42 11.30 44.50
C GLU A 965 -0.58 9.87 43.96
N THR A 966 0.09 9.53 42.85
CA THR A 966 0.04 8.15 42.30
C THR A 966 0.61 7.14 43.30
N ALA A 967 1.78 7.40 43.91
CA ALA A 967 2.35 6.50 44.91
C ALA A 967 1.38 6.25 46.07
N ILE A 968 0.81 7.31 46.65
CA ILE A 968 -0.16 7.19 47.76
C ILE A 968 -1.40 6.38 47.35
N LYS A 969 -1.90 6.61 46.13
CA LYS A 969 -3.07 5.91 45.60
C LYS A 969 -2.81 4.42 45.39
N GLU A 970 -1.65 4.06 44.85
CA GLU A 970 -1.26 2.66 44.63
C GLU A 970 -0.91 1.93 45.93
N MET A 971 -0.30 2.62 46.89
CA MET A 971 -0.06 2.09 48.24
C MET A 971 -1.35 1.88 49.04
N GLY A 972 -2.49 2.45 48.60
CA GLY A 972 -3.77 2.34 49.29
C GLY A 972 -3.85 3.09 50.63
N ILE A 973 -2.93 4.02 50.89
CA ILE A 973 -2.83 4.71 52.19
C ILE A 973 -3.79 5.90 52.24
N LYS A 974 -4.64 5.93 53.27
CA LYS A 974 -5.38 7.14 53.68
C LYS A 974 -4.56 7.94 54.70
N ASN A 975 -4.54 9.27 54.59
CA ASN A 975 -3.76 10.19 55.44
C ASN A 975 -2.29 9.78 55.57
N PRO A 976 -1.48 9.98 54.51
CA PRO A 976 -0.13 9.44 54.44
C PRO A 976 0.90 10.19 55.29
N VAL A 977 0.68 11.48 55.56
CA VAL A 977 1.63 12.32 56.32
C VAL A 977 1.78 11.81 57.75
N GLY A 978 3.01 11.63 58.19
CA GLY A 978 3.39 11.11 59.52
C GLY A 978 3.51 9.58 59.60
N LYS A 979 3.18 8.83 58.53
CA LYS A 979 3.29 7.36 58.52
C LYS A 979 4.70 6.88 58.21
N ARG A 980 5.01 5.65 58.64
CA ARG A 980 6.30 4.99 58.37
C ARG A 980 6.43 4.64 56.89
N PHE A 981 7.59 4.92 56.32
CA PHE A 981 8.01 4.47 55.00
C PHE A 981 9.48 4.05 55.05
N ARG A 982 9.80 2.92 54.44
CA ARG A 982 11.16 2.38 54.35
C ARG A 982 11.55 2.25 52.89
N MET A 983 12.76 2.69 52.56
CA MET A 983 13.36 2.53 51.23
C MET A 983 14.83 2.12 51.39
N GLY A 984 15.26 1.03 50.73
CA GLY A 984 16.68 0.65 50.69
C GLY A 984 17.30 0.44 52.07
N GLY A 985 16.56 -0.19 52.99
CA GLY A 985 16.98 -0.37 54.40
C GLY A 985 16.85 0.86 55.31
N THR A 986 16.61 2.06 54.78
CA THR A 986 16.41 3.27 55.59
C THR A 986 14.93 3.43 55.95
N THR A 987 14.62 3.42 57.25
CA THR A 987 13.25 3.63 57.76
C THR A 987 13.07 5.09 58.14
N GLY A 988 11.99 5.70 57.67
CA GLY A 988 11.69 7.11 57.87
C GLY A 988 10.18 7.40 57.87
N THR A 989 9.83 8.67 57.70
CA THR A 989 8.43 9.12 57.70
C THR A 989 8.06 9.90 56.44
N ILE A 990 6.80 9.77 56.02
CA ILE A 990 6.25 10.55 54.92
C ILE A 990 5.90 11.94 55.46
N ILE A 991 6.58 12.99 55.01
CA ILE A 991 6.35 14.36 55.48
C ILE A 991 5.48 15.20 54.54
N GLY A 992 5.33 14.75 53.29
CA GLY A 992 4.59 15.49 52.28
C GLY A 992 4.11 14.64 51.12
N VAL A 993 3.10 15.15 50.42
CA VAL A 993 2.58 14.59 49.17
C VAL A 993 2.61 15.67 48.12
N VAL A 994 3.30 15.43 47.01
CA VAL A 994 3.32 16.33 45.85
C VAL A 994 2.25 15.93 44.84
N LYS A 995 1.63 16.92 44.19
CA LYS A 995 0.69 16.69 43.11
C LYS A 995 1.40 15.97 41.96
N ASN A 996 0.69 15.10 41.24
CA ASN A 996 1.24 14.42 40.09
C ASN A 996 1.85 15.38 39.05
N PHE A 997 3.03 15.01 38.56
CA PHE A 997 3.85 15.77 37.61
C PHE A 997 4.55 14.82 36.64
N HIS A 998 4.98 15.33 35.49
CA HIS A 998 5.53 14.54 34.38
C HIS A 998 7.05 14.56 34.36
N TYR A 999 7.65 13.44 34.79
CA TYR A 999 9.10 13.23 34.82
C TYR A 999 9.59 12.16 33.83
N SER A 1000 8.72 11.72 32.92
CA SER A 1000 9.01 10.81 31.81
C SER A 1000 8.20 11.24 30.58
N SER A 1001 8.31 10.49 29.48
CA SER A 1001 7.52 10.71 28.27
C SER A 1001 6.02 10.75 28.57
N MET A 1002 5.34 11.75 28.03
CA MET A 1002 3.87 11.89 28.04
C MET A 1002 3.12 10.74 27.33
N LYS A 1003 3.84 9.80 26.69
CA LYS A 1003 3.26 8.52 26.23
C LYS A 1003 2.94 7.60 27.41
N GLU A 1004 3.71 7.69 28.48
CA GLU A 1004 3.60 6.88 29.69
C GLU A 1004 2.65 7.52 30.71
N LYS A 1005 2.08 6.68 31.58
CA LYS A 1005 1.32 7.17 32.73
C LYS A 1005 2.30 7.68 33.79
N ILE A 1006 1.87 8.67 34.57
CA ILE A 1006 2.66 9.15 35.72
C ILE A 1006 2.79 8.00 36.73
N ALA A 1007 4.01 7.49 36.90
CA ALA A 1007 4.32 6.42 37.83
C ALA A 1007 4.56 6.94 39.28
N PRO A 1008 4.58 6.05 40.28
CA PRO A 1008 4.96 6.39 41.65
C PRO A 1008 6.36 6.99 41.74
N SER A 1009 6.52 8.10 42.47
CA SER A 1009 7.82 8.76 42.68
C SER A 1009 8.09 9.07 44.14
N ILE A 1010 9.37 9.04 44.51
CA ILE A 1010 9.87 9.31 45.86
C ILE A 1010 10.89 10.44 45.80
N PHE A 1011 10.70 11.46 46.61
CA PHE A 1011 11.66 12.53 46.85
C PHE A 1011 12.27 12.25 48.20
N TRP A 1012 13.60 12.24 48.27
CA TRP A 1012 14.33 12.07 49.52
C TRP A 1012 15.54 13.00 49.56
N PHE A 1013 15.99 13.31 50.77
CA PHE A 1013 17.06 14.28 50.99
C PHE A 1013 18.37 13.57 51.36
N SER A 1014 19.38 13.70 50.49
CA SER A 1014 20.73 13.19 50.76
C SER A 1014 21.77 14.17 50.19
N PRO A 1015 22.33 15.06 51.03
CA PRO A 1015 23.27 16.09 50.60
C PRO A 1015 24.49 15.56 49.83
N GLN A 1016 24.92 14.32 50.13
CA GLN A 1016 26.11 13.71 49.54
C GLN A 1016 25.89 13.19 48.11
N LEU A 1017 24.64 13.02 47.68
CA LEU A 1017 24.30 12.45 46.37
C LEU A 1017 23.87 13.52 45.36
N LEU A 1018 23.85 14.79 45.75
CA LEU A 1018 23.42 15.90 44.89
C LEU A 1018 24.60 16.34 44.01
N ASN A 1019 24.50 16.14 42.70
CA ASN A 1019 25.60 16.36 41.75
C ASN A 1019 25.19 17.20 40.52
N LYS A 1020 23.93 17.63 40.44
CA LYS A 1020 23.41 18.45 39.33
C LYS A 1020 22.77 19.72 39.86
N ILE A 1021 23.11 20.87 39.28
CA ILE A 1021 22.60 22.19 39.70
C ILE A 1021 21.56 22.71 38.69
N TYR A 1022 20.61 23.49 39.21
CA TYR A 1022 19.62 24.24 38.43
C TYR A 1022 19.69 25.71 38.82
N ILE A 1023 19.69 26.58 37.81
CA ILE A 1023 19.71 28.03 37.97
C ILE A 1023 18.54 28.58 37.18
N LYS A 1024 17.65 29.32 37.85
CA LYS A 1024 16.51 29.97 37.19
C LYS A 1024 16.87 31.40 36.81
N THR A 1025 16.55 31.80 35.59
CA THR A 1025 16.81 33.16 35.11
C THR A 1025 15.56 33.84 34.55
N THR A 1026 15.63 35.16 34.35
CA THR A 1026 14.59 36.01 33.73
C THR A 1026 14.46 35.81 32.22
N GLY A 1027 15.34 35.01 31.61
CA GLY A 1027 15.43 34.79 30.17
C GLY A 1027 16.23 35.89 29.46
N THR A 1028 15.90 37.16 29.71
CA THR A 1028 16.64 38.32 29.16
C THR A 1028 18.09 38.37 29.62
N ASP A 1029 18.36 38.03 30.89
CA ASP A 1029 19.71 38.02 31.47
C ASP A 1029 20.39 36.65 31.37
N ALA A 1030 19.80 35.68 30.65
CA ALA A 1030 20.35 34.32 30.55
C ALA A 1030 21.83 34.29 30.12
N PRO A 1031 22.32 35.11 29.16
CA PRO A 1031 23.74 35.14 28.81
C PRO A 1031 24.65 35.58 29.97
N LYS A 1032 24.21 36.52 30.80
CA LYS A 1032 24.98 37.00 31.97
C LYS A 1032 25.02 35.94 33.07
N VAL A 1033 23.87 35.32 33.34
CA VAL A 1033 23.75 34.23 34.31
C VAL A 1033 24.62 33.04 33.87
N LEU A 1034 24.62 32.74 32.58
CA LEU A 1034 25.45 31.69 32.02
C LEU A 1034 26.94 31.98 32.18
N ALA A 1035 27.39 33.21 31.87
CA ALA A 1035 28.78 33.61 32.07
C ALA A 1035 29.19 33.54 33.55
N ALA A 1036 28.29 33.92 34.48
CA ALA A 1036 28.54 33.77 35.90
C ALA A 1036 28.61 32.30 36.34
N ALA A 1037 27.72 31.45 35.83
CA ALA A 1037 27.75 30.02 36.07
C ALA A 1037 29.03 29.36 35.53
N GLU A 1038 29.46 29.74 34.33
CA GLU A 1038 30.72 29.29 33.72
C GLU A 1038 31.93 29.70 34.57
N LYS A 1039 31.96 30.94 35.08
CA LYS A 1039 33.03 31.41 35.96
C LYS A 1039 33.11 30.57 37.23
N GLN A 1040 31.97 30.33 37.89
CA GLN A 1040 31.92 29.49 39.08
C GLN A 1040 32.33 28.05 38.77
N PHE A 1041 31.87 27.49 37.65
CA PHE A 1041 32.25 26.15 37.22
C PHE A 1041 33.77 26.03 36.99
N LYS A 1042 34.38 26.96 36.25
CA LYS A 1042 35.83 26.95 35.96
C LYS A 1042 36.70 27.12 37.20
N GLN A 1043 36.20 27.78 38.25
CA GLN A 1043 36.94 27.94 39.50
C GLN A 1043 37.23 26.60 40.18
N TYR A 1044 36.30 25.65 40.12
CA TYR A 1044 36.43 24.33 40.78
C TYR A 1044 36.74 23.20 39.77
N ASN A 1045 36.34 23.36 38.52
CA ASN A 1045 36.42 22.35 37.46
C ASN A 1045 37.24 22.84 36.25
N GLY A 1046 38.32 23.60 36.47
CA GLY A 1046 39.08 24.29 35.41
C GLY A 1046 39.61 23.38 34.29
N GLN A 1047 39.79 22.09 34.57
CA GLN A 1047 40.18 21.07 33.60
C GLN A 1047 39.03 20.58 32.70
N TYR A 1048 37.77 20.91 33.01
CA TYR A 1048 36.58 20.45 32.29
C TYR A 1048 35.94 21.54 31.43
N PRO A 1049 35.42 21.21 30.23
CA PRO A 1049 34.59 22.13 29.47
C PRO A 1049 33.26 22.38 30.21
N PHE A 1050 32.77 23.61 30.13
CA PHE A 1050 31.48 23.97 30.73
C PHE A 1050 30.33 23.53 29.82
N GLY A 1051 29.82 22.32 30.07
CA GLY A 1051 28.64 21.78 29.39
C GLY A 1051 27.35 22.13 30.15
N TYR A 1052 26.47 22.90 29.53
CA TYR A 1052 25.18 23.30 30.09
C TYR A 1052 24.03 22.97 29.15
N ALA A 1053 22.82 22.88 29.70
CA ALA A 1053 21.60 22.74 28.92
C ALA A 1053 20.47 23.60 29.52
N PHE A 1054 19.57 24.08 28.65
CA PHE A 1054 18.31 24.64 29.09
C PHE A 1054 17.28 23.52 29.25
N LEU A 1055 16.52 23.55 30.34
CA LEU A 1055 15.55 22.50 30.64
C LEU A 1055 14.42 22.42 29.61
N ASP A 1056 14.03 23.56 29.01
CA ASP A 1056 13.08 23.61 27.91
C ASP A 1056 13.60 22.91 26.64
N ASP A 1057 14.88 23.10 26.32
CA ASP A 1057 15.51 22.46 25.16
C ASP A 1057 15.64 20.95 25.37
N MET A 1058 16.02 20.53 26.58
CA MET A 1058 16.06 19.11 26.93
C MET A 1058 14.66 18.46 26.85
N PHE A 1059 13.62 19.16 27.31
CA PHE A 1059 12.25 18.67 27.19
C PHE A 1059 11.82 18.55 25.73
N ASN A 1060 12.15 19.55 24.90
CA ASN A 1060 11.85 19.51 23.46
C ASN A 1060 12.62 18.39 22.74
N TYR A 1061 13.85 18.10 23.17
CA TYR A 1061 14.68 17.03 22.61
C TYR A 1061 14.08 15.64 22.82
N MET A 1062 13.40 15.39 23.96
CA MET A 1062 12.71 14.12 24.22
C MET A 1062 11.63 13.79 23.19
N TYR A 1063 11.06 14.80 22.51
CA TYR A 1063 10.02 14.63 21.50
C TYR A 1063 10.52 14.88 20.08
N GLN A 1064 11.83 14.99 19.87
CA GLN A 1064 12.37 15.42 18.59
C GLN A 1064 12.04 14.42 17.47
N SER A 1065 12.03 13.12 17.76
CA SER A 1065 11.64 12.08 16.80
C SER A 1065 10.20 12.28 16.33
N GLU A 1066 9.23 12.46 17.24
CA GLU A 1066 7.83 12.66 16.86
C GLU A 1066 7.62 14.00 16.12
N GLN A 1067 8.42 15.02 16.43
CA GLN A 1067 8.40 16.28 15.69
C GLN A 1067 8.88 16.11 14.24
N ARG A 1068 9.96 15.35 14.04
CA ARG A 1068 10.48 15.03 12.70
C ARG A 1068 9.45 14.20 11.93
N GLU A 1069 8.85 13.19 12.56
CA GLU A 1069 7.78 12.38 11.97
C GLU A 1069 6.57 13.24 11.57
N GLY A 1070 6.11 14.13 12.44
CA GLY A 1070 4.99 15.04 12.15
C GLY A 1070 5.30 16.02 11.02
N THR A 1071 6.55 16.50 10.93
CA THR A 1071 7.01 17.35 9.83
C THR A 1071 7.02 16.59 8.51
N LEU A 1072 7.62 15.39 8.48
CA LEU A 1072 7.62 14.51 7.31
C LEU A 1072 6.18 14.21 6.84
N PHE A 1073 5.28 13.89 7.77
CA PHE A 1073 3.88 13.64 7.45
C PHE A 1073 3.21 14.87 6.80
N THR A 1074 3.46 16.06 7.34
CA THR A 1074 2.94 17.34 6.80
C THR A 1074 3.45 17.58 5.38
N ASP A 1075 4.75 17.38 5.15
CA ASP A 1075 5.38 17.55 3.84
C ASP A 1075 4.80 16.56 2.81
N PHE A 1076 4.67 15.29 3.18
CA PHE A 1076 4.09 14.27 2.30
C PHE A 1076 2.61 14.52 2.00
N ALA A 1077 1.84 14.97 2.98
CA ALA A 1077 0.45 15.38 2.79
C ALA A 1077 0.35 16.56 1.80
N ALA A 1078 1.18 17.59 1.97
CA ALA A 1078 1.22 18.74 1.07
C ALA A 1078 1.53 18.32 -0.38
N ILE A 1079 2.47 17.38 -0.57
CA ILE A 1079 2.82 16.88 -1.88
C ILE A 1079 1.70 16.01 -2.49
N ALA A 1080 1.06 15.15 -1.70
CA ALA A 1080 -0.08 14.35 -2.15
C ALA A 1080 -1.25 15.23 -2.64
N ILE A 1081 -1.52 16.32 -1.92
CA ILE A 1081 -2.52 17.33 -2.30
C ILE A 1081 -2.10 17.99 -3.60
N PHE A 1082 -0.84 18.42 -3.72
CA PHE A 1082 -0.32 19.04 -4.94
C PHE A 1082 -0.47 18.13 -6.16
N ILE A 1083 -0.10 16.85 -6.06
CA ILE A 1083 -0.27 15.86 -7.15
C ILE A 1083 -1.75 15.69 -7.51
N SER A 1084 -2.63 15.65 -6.50
CA SER A 1084 -4.09 15.57 -6.73
C SER A 1084 -4.64 16.79 -7.47
N CYS A 1085 -4.12 17.98 -7.17
CA CYS A 1085 -4.49 19.21 -7.86
C CYS A 1085 -4.07 19.20 -9.33
N LEU A 1086 -2.86 18.70 -9.64
CA LEU A 1086 -2.42 18.55 -11.03
C LEU A 1086 -3.42 17.72 -11.84
N GLY A 1087 -3.91 16.61 -11.28
CA GLY A 1087 -4.89 15.76 -11.97
C GLY A 1087 -6.23 16.44 -12.19
N LEU A 1088 -6.71 17.19 -11.20
CA LEU A 1088 -7.92 17.99 -11.36
C LEU A 1088 -7.74 19.09 -12.41
N LEU A 1089 -6.59 19.77 -12.41
CA LEU A 1089 -6.26 20.82 -13.38
C LEU A 1089 -6.30 20.29 -14.81
N GLY A 1090 -5.68 19.15 -15.08
CA GLY A 1090 -5.68 18.59 -16.43
C GLY A 1090 -7.04 18.03 -16.85
N LEU A 1091 -7.85 17.51 -15.92
CA LEU A 1091 -9.23 17.08 -16.19
C LEU A 1091 -10.18 18.27 -16.43
N ALA A 1092 -9.98 19.38 -15.70
CA ALA A 1092 -10.69 20.63 -15.92
C ALA A 1092 -10.31 21.25 -17.28
N ALA A 1093 -9.02 21.26 -17.63
CA ALA A 1093 -8.53 21.70 -18.94
C ALA A 1093 -9.16 20.89 -20.08
N TYR A 1094 -9.22 19.56 -19.93
CA TYR A 1094 -9.90 18.68 -20.88
C TYR A 1094 -11.40 19.00 -21.01
N THR A 1095 -12.11 19.12 -19.88
CA THR A 1095 -13.55 19.41 -19.88
C THR A 1095 -13.84 20.74 -20.55
N ALA A 1096 -13.01 21.76 -20.27
CA ALA A 1096 -13.09 23.05 -20.93
C ALA A 1096 -12.87 22.93 -22.44
N GLN A 1097 -11.88 22.15 -22.87
CA GLN A 1097 -11.58 21.93 -24.28
C GLN A 1097 -12.72 21.23 -25.03
N VAL A 1098 -13.33 20.20 -24.43
CA VAL A 1098 -14.49 19.49 -25.02
C VAL A 1098 -15.73 20.37 -25.06
N ARG A 1099 -15.95 21.20 -24.04
CA ARG A 1099 -17.10 22.12 -23.96
C ARG A 1099 -16.83 23.49 -24.59
N THR A 1100 -15.75 23.66 -25.37
CA THR A 1100 -15.39 24.96 -25.96
C THR A 1100 -16.51 25.58 -26.79
N ARG A 1101 -17.23 24.79 -27.59
CA ARG A 1101 -18.36 25.25 -28.41
C ARG A 1101 -19.57 25.66 -27.56
N GLU A 1102 -19.92 24.85 -26.55
CA GLU A 1102 -20.99 25.15 -25.59
C GLU A 1102 -20.70 26.46 -24.84
N ILE A 1103 -19.46 26.63 -24.37
CA ILE A 1103 -18.99 27.83 -23.68
C ILE A 1103 -19.04 29.04 -24.63
N GLY A 1104 -18.58 28.87 -25.89
CA GLY A 1104 -18.62 29.92 -26.91
C GLY A 1104 -20.04 30.39 -27.22
N VAL A 1105 -20.97 29.47 -27.44
CA VAL A 1105 -22.40 29.78 -27.66
C VAL A 1105 -22.98 30.49 -26.45
N ARG A 1106 -22.76 29.98 -25.22
CA ARG A 1106 -23.27 30.62 -24.00
C ARG A 1106 -22.71 32.01 -23.76
N LYS A 1107 -21.43 32.24 -24.07
CA LYS A 1107 -20.79 33.55 -23.94
C LYS A 1107 -21.37 34.55 -24.93
N VAL A 1108 -21.65 34.12 -26.17
CA VAL A 1108 -22.38 34.94 -27.16
C VAL A 1108 -23.82 35.22 -26.71
N LEU A 1109 -24.45 34.27 -26.01
CA LEU A 1109 -25.78 34.43 -25.40
C LEU A 1109 -25.77 35.22 -24.06
N GLY A 1110 -24.65 35.86 -23.68
CA GLY A 1110 -24.58 36.74 -22.51
C GLY A 1110 -24.19 36.06 -21.18
N ALA A 1111 -23.74 34.81 -21.17
CA ALA A 1111 -23.28 34.17 -19.95
C ALA A 1111 -22.03 34.86 -19.38
N SER A 1112 -22.08 35.24 -18.10
CA SER A 1112 -20.92 35.81 -17.39
C SER A 1112 -19.80 34.79 -17.19
N VAL A 1113 -18.57 35.28 -16.99
CA VAL A 1113 -17.41 34.44 -16.65
C VAL A 1113 -17.67 33.61 -15.39
N SER A 1114 -18.30 34.21 -14.36
CA SER A 1114 -18.67 33.52 -13.13
C SER A 1114 -19.70 32.40 -13.36
N GLY A 1115 -20.63 32.56 -14.29
CA GLY A 1115 -21.58 31.52 -14.70
C GLY A 1115 -20.88 30.31 -15.34
N ILE A 1116 -19.87 30.56 -16.17
CA ILE A 1116 -19.06 29.50 -16.81
C ILE A 1116 -18.20 28.77 -15.76
N VAL A 1117 -17.58 29.51 -14.84
CA VAL A 1117 -16.81 28.94 -13.73
C VAL A 1117 -17.69 28.06 -12.84
N ARG A 1118 -18.88 28.54 -12.45
CA ARG A 1118 -19.83 27.77 -11.64
C ARG A 1118 -20.28 26.47 -12.33
N LEU A 1119 -20.51 26.51 -13.64
CA LEU A 1119 -20.87 25.33 -14.43
C LEU A 1119 -19.78 24.24 -14.34
N LEU A 1120 -18.52 24.63 -14.56
CA LEU A 1120 -17.39 23.69 -14.56
C LEU A 1120 -17.09 23.21 -13.13
N ALA A 1121 -17.11 24.11 -12.14
CA ALA A 1121 -16.81 23.78 -10.75
C ALA A 1121 -17.85 22.84 -10.13
N ARG A 1122 -19.15 22.99 -10.45
CA ARG A 1122 -20.24 22.19 -9.85
C ARG A 1122 -20.03 20.68 -10.05
N ASP A 1123 -19.54 20.26 -11.22
CA ASP A 1123 -19.34 18.85 -11.54
C ASP A 1123 -18.21 18.22 -10.69
N PHE A 1124 -17.19 18.99 -10.32
CA PHE A 1124 -16.06 18.52 -9.53
C PHE A 1124 -16.28 18.68 -8.02
N ILE A 1125 -16.87 19.79 -7.57
CA ILE A 1125 -17.17 20.01 -6.14
C ILE A 1125 -18.08 18.92 -5.60
N LYS A 1126 -19.04 18.43 -6.40
CA LYS A 1126 -19.85 17.25 -6.03
C LYS A 1126 -19.01 16.00 -5.75
N LEU A 1127 -17.94 15.77 -6.51
CA LEU A 1127 -17.03 14.64 -6.29
C LEU A 1127 -16.22 14.82 -5.02
N VAL A 1128 -15.73 16.05 -4.76
CA VAL A 1128 -15.01 16.37 -3.52
C VAL A 1128 -15.92 16.17 -2.29
N LEU A 1129 -17.20 16.56 -2.37
CA LEU A 1129 -18.16 16.32 -1.28
C LEU A 1129 -18.38 14.82 -1.00
N ILE A 1130 -18.47 13.99 -2.04
CA ILE A 1130 -18.55 12.54 -1.87
C ILE A 1130 -17.26 12.00 -1.24
N ALA A 1131 -16.11 12.50 -1.67
CA ALA A 1131 -14.82 12.13 -1.08
C ALA A 1131 -14.73 12.49 0.40
N ILE A 1132 -15.22 13.67 0.81
CA ILE A 1132 -15.28 14.09 2.22
C ILE A 1132 -16.14 13.12 3.05
N ALA A 1133 -17.31 12.73 2.53
CA ALA A 1133 -18.22 11.82 3.22
C ALA A 1133 -17.60 10.43 3.47
N ILE A 1134 -16.70 9.98 2.59
CA ILE A 1134 -15.97 8.71 2.72
C ILE A 1134 -14.71 8.88 3.59
N ALA A 1135 -13.97 9.98 3.39
CA ALA A 1135 -12.70 10.24 4.07
C ALA A 1135 -12.86 10.49 5.57
N ALA A 1136 -13.90 11.21 5.98
CA ALA A 1136 -14.11 11.56 7.39
C ALA A 1136 -14.18 10.34 8.33
N PRO A 1137 -15.04 9.32 8.11
CA PRO A 1137 -15.11 8.15 8.99
C PRO A 1137 -13.84 7.30 8.95
N LEU A 1138 -13.21 7.16 7.78
CA LEU A 1138 -11.95 6.42 7.64
C LEU A 1138 -10.81 7.10 8.40
N ALA A 1139 -10.64 8.42 8.21
CA ALA A 1139 -9.61 9.19 8.89
C ALA A 1139 -9.83 9.18 10.41
N TRP A 1140 -11.08 9.34 10.86
CA TRP A 1140 -11.42 9.23 12.28
C TRP A 1140 -10.99 7.90 12.87
N TYR A 1141 -11.32 6.78 12.22
CA TYR A 1141 -10.96 5.44 12.70
C TYR A 1141 -9.44 5.24 12.83
N PHE A 1142 -8.67 5.61 11.80
CA PHE A 1142 -7.22 5.47 11.83
C PHE A 1142 -6.56 6.38 12.87
N MET A 1143 -6.99 7.64 12.95
CA MET A 1143 -6.44 8.61 13.92
C MET A 1143 -6.85 8.28 15.35
N TYR A 1144 -8.07 7.79 15.57
CA TYR A 1144 -8.51 7.31 16.88
C TYR A 1144 -7.61 6.19 17.36
N LYS A 1145 -7.30 5.21 16.50
CA LYS A 1145 -6.41 4.09 16.84
C LYS A 1145 -4.99 4.57 17.14
N TRP A 1146 -4.45 5.48 16.34
CA TRP A 1146 -3.12 6.06 16.58
C TRP A 1146 -3.04 6.83 17.91
N LEU A 1147 -4.07 7.61 18.24
CA LEU A 1147 -4.15 8.33 19.52
C LEU A 1147 -4.24 7.39 20.73
N GLN A 1148 -4.64 6.13 20.59
CA GLN A 1148 -4.64 5.16 21.70
C GLN A 1148 -3.23 4.83 22.20
N ASN A 1149 -2.19 5.08 21.41
CA ASN A 1149 -0.79 4.87 21.83
C ASN A 1149 -0.31 5.95 22.82
N PHE A 1150 -1.11 6.98 23.09
CA PHE A 1150 -0.78 8.03 24.05
C PHE A 1150 -1.67 7.93 25.30
N ALA A 1151 -1.06 7.90 26.49
CA ALA A 1151 -1.79 7.99 27.75
C ALA A 1151 -2.55 9.33 27.86
N TYR A 1152 -1.92 10.42 27.40
CA TYR A 1152 -2.48 11.77 27.35
C TYR A 1152 -2.71 12.18 25.90
N LYS A 1153 -3.97 12.30 25.50
CA LYS A 1153 -4.37 12.49 24.09
C LYS A 1153 -5.45 13.54 23.93
N ILE A 1154 -5.44 14.20 22.77
CA ILE A 1154 -6.53 15.08 22.34
C ILE A 1154 -7.77 14.28 21.93
N ASP A 1155 -8.95 14.87 22.12
CA ASP A 1155 -10.18 14.37 21.51
C ASP A 1155 -10.33 14.89 20.08
N ILE A 1156 -10.69 14.00 19.15
CA ILE A 1156 -10.93 14.38 17.76
C ILE A 1156 -12.27 15.12 17.68
N THR A 1157 -12.20 16.44 17.58
CA THR A 1157 -13.35 17.33 17.50
C THR A 1157 -13.86 17.49 16.06
N TRP A 1158 -15.17 17.70 15.89
CA TRP A 1158 -15.82 17.68 14.57
C TRP A 1158 -15.30 18.76 13.60
N TRP A 1159 -14.81 19.90 14.12
CA TRP A 1159 -14.30 21.00 13.30
C TRP A 1159 -13.10 20.59 12.45
N VAL A 1160 -12.32 19.59 12.87
CA VAL A 1160 -11.17 19.08 12.10
C VAL A 1160 -11.63 18.58 10.72
N PHE A 1161 -12.75 17.88 10.65
CA PHE A 1161 -13.32 17.40 9.38
C PHE A 1161 -13.84 18.54 8.51
N VAL A 1162 -14.41 19.57 9.12
CA VAL A 1162 -14.91 20.75 8.41
C VAL A 1162 -13.77 21.60 7.87
N LEU A 1163 -12.70 21.81 8.65
CA LEU A 1163 -11.50 22.50 8.20
C LEU A 1163 -10.84 21.73 7.05
N ALA A 1164 -10.63 20.42 7.20
CA ALA A 1164 -10.02 19.59 6.16
C ALA A 1164 -10.85 19.56 4.88
N GLY A 1165 -12.17 19.36 5.00
CA GLY A 1165 -13.09 19.38 3.87
C GLY A 1165 -13.16 20.76 3.19
N GLY A 1166 -13.17 21.84 3.99
CA GLY A 1166 -13.14 23.22 3.52
C GLY A 1166 -11.87 23.54 2.74
N MET A 1167 -10.70 23.14 3.25
CA MET A 1167 -9.42 23.28 2.54
C MET A 1167 -9.44 22.51 1.22
N ALA A 1168 -9.91 21.25 1.21
CA ALA A 1168 -10.00 20.46 -0.01
C ALA A 1168 -10.92 21.09 -1.07
N ILE A 1169 -12.08 21.63 -0.65
CA ILE A 1169 -13.01 22.36 -1.52
C ILE A 1169 -12.36 23.62 -2.08
N LEU A 1170 -11.69 24.41 -1.22
CA LEU A 1170 -11.03 25.65 -1.62
C LEU A 1170 -9.94 25.38 -2.66
N ILE A 1171 -9.08 24.39 -2.40
CA ILE A 1171 -8.00 23.98 -3.29
C ILE A 1171 -8.55 23.49 -4.63
N ALA A 1172 -9.58 22.63 -4.61
CA ALA A 1172 -10.24 22.17 -5.83
C ALA A 1172 -10.85 23.33 -6.62
N PHE A 1173 -11.51 24.26 -5.93
CA PHE A 1173 -12.13 25.43 -6.53
C PHE A 1173 -11.10 26.36 -7.20
N ILE A 1174 -9.99 26.67 -6.53
CA ILE A 1174 -8.89 27.49 -7.07
C ILE A 1174 -8.33 26.82 -8.34
N THR A 1175 -8.05 25.51 -8.26
CA THR A 1175 -7.48 24.74 -9.36
C THR A 1175 -8.38 24.76 -10.61
N ILE A 1176 -9.69 24.58 -10.43
CA ILE A 1176 -10.66 24.60 -11.55
C ILE A 1176 -10.86 26.02 -12.08
N SER A 1177 -10.96 27.00 -11.19
CA SER A 1177 -11.23 28.40 -11.55
C SER A 1177 -10.16 28.94 -12.49
N PHE A 1178 -8.89 28.59 -12.26
CA PHE A 1178 -7.79 28.99 -13.14
C PHE A 1178 -8.04 28.60 -14.61
N GLN A 1179 -8.42 27.34 -14.87
CA GLN A 1179 -8.71 26.89 -16.24
C GLN A 1179 -10.05 27.38 -16.77
N ALA A 1180 -11.07 27.43 -15.91
CA ALA A 1180 -12.39 27.90 -16.29
C ALA A 1180 -12.37 29.38 -16.71
N VAL A 1181 -11.62 30.23 -16.01
CA VAL A 1181 -11.42 31.64 -16.37
C VAL A 1181 -10.67 31.75 -17.69
N LYS A 1182 -9.58 31.01 -17.88
CA LYS A 1182 -8.82 31.00 -19.14
C LYS A 1182 -9.70 30.62 -20.34
N ALA A 1183 -10.53 29.57 -20.19
CA ALA A 1183 -11.48 29.16 -21.22
C ALA A 1183 -12.57 30.21 -21.45
N ALA A 1184 -13.11 30.78 -20.37
CA ALA A 1184 -14.14 31.81 -20.44
C ALA A 1184 -13.63 33.12 -21.05
N LEU A 1185 -12.34 33.45 -20.97
CA LEU A 1185 -11.75 34.66 -21.57
C LEU A 1185 -11.39 34.49 -23.06
N THR A 1186 -11.36 33.26 -23.57
CA THR A 1186 -11.02 32.98 -24.97
C THR A 1186 -12.06 33.62 -25.92
N ASN A 1187 -11.60 34.15 -27.05
CA ASN A 1187 -12.46 34.86 -28.01
C ASN A 1187 -13.46 33.87 -28.66
N PRO A 1188 -14.78 34.07 -28.49
CA PRO A 1188 -15.81 33.16 -29.00
C PRO A 1188 -15.79 33.02 -30.53
N VAL A 1189 -15.30 34.03 -31.27
CA VAL A 1189 -15.13 33.97 -32.73
C VAL A 1189 -14.09 32.92 -33.12
N LYS A 1190 -12.99 32.79 -32.36
CA LYS A 1190 -11.99 31.73 -32.58
C LYS A 1190 -12.56 30.35 -32.23
N SER A 1191 -13.37 30.27 -31.18
CA SER A 1191 -13.99 29.02 -30.70
C SER A 1191 -15.09 28.47 -31.62
N LEU A 1192 -15.76 29.34 -32.39
CA LEU A 1192 -16.81 28.95 -33.33
C LEU A 1192 -16.27 28.67 -34.75
N ARG A 1193 -15.11 29.24 -35.11
CA ARG A 1193 -14.49 29.11 -36.44
C ARG A 1193 -13.50 27.95 -36.56
N SER A 1194 -13.11 27.30 -35.45
CA SER A 1194 -12.20 26.17 -35.44
C SER A 1194 -12.89 24.87 -35.90
N GLU A 1195 -12.91 24.63 -37.21
CA GLU A 1195 -12.79 23.32 -37.86
C GLU A 1195 -11.76 23.40 -38.98
#